data_AF-A0A3L7NN76-F1
#
_entry.id   AF-A0A3L7NN76-F1
#
_cell.length_a   1.000
_cell.length_b   1.000
_cell.length_c   1.000
_cell.angle_alpha   90.00
_cell.angle_beta   90.00
_cell.angle_gamma   90.00
#
_symmetry.space_group_name_H-M   'P 1'
#
loop_
_entity.id
_entity.type
_entity.pdbx_description
1 polymer ?
#
loop_
_entity_poly.entity_id
_entity_poly.type
_entity_poly.pdbx_seq_one_letter_code
_entity_poly.pdbx_strand_id
1 'polypeptide(L)'
;MASPMMQQFEAAKARCPGALVLFRMGDFYELFGDDAREAATLLDLTLTSRDKGPDAMPMAGFPYHQLDLQLVKLVAAGRRVAICEQIDDPKTTKGLLRREVTRIITPGIAADENLLDPARRNWLLALLPRPVPGGDGEPGSVVVGLSWIDVAAGHFEAAVIPAEDVADLVLRLEPAECLCAEKDRGAVLSLLRPTGRFATVTARPDWWFEESGALAAVGRAVGGARLEGLGFDLPDDLPGISAAGGIVHYLEENEPSAVTRIESLAAWRRGQRMEIDDASRRSLELVRTTSVSGNRRSGSLVGVLDRTRSPMGARLLADWLSAPLIEKRAIDDRLDATAFLVANPPRADRLGSLLTGIGDIERLIGRVMSGRAGPRDLERIGRATAILPEVIVALGHTAGLLGELAAGLDPLDDVAARIGSMLGEGCPAFARDGGFIRPGCDTKLDELREMASGGKAWITRYQADEIARTGIPSLKVGFNRVFGFFLEVGRNHAGKVPPEYIRKQTVKNAERYTTPELDQRQRQVLGAEDEALRRELELLEELRVFVSQQRPRLDKAAGILARIDVLVALADVGRSRGWIRPEITDDGALVIESGRHPVLEELLPAGTLVANDLGLAARLSDGITPPEKALPPGLIGLPSMLLITGPNMGGKSTFIRQAALLAVMAQAGSFVPARRARIGIVDRLFARIGAGDDLASGASTFLVEMAQTARILNRATPRSLVILDEVGRGTSTFDGLAIAQAVVEWLHGVPGCRTLFATHYLQLAAMEKLPGVANVQVLVKQHNDQLVFLHQVAPGAADKSWGVHVARLAGVPAAVVDRARDLLVALESSSAPPPAPRPRRKGETAQKSLFD
;
A
#
# COMPACT_ATOMS: atom_id res chain seq x y z
N MET A 1 -47.07 15.11 -6.00
CA MET A 1 -46.49 14.01 -6.80
C MET A 1 -45.05 14.37 -7.12
N ALA A 2 -44.10 13.48 -6.86
CA ALA A 2 -42.70 13.70 -7.21
C ALA A 2 -42.54 13.85 -8.72
N SER A 3 -41.76 14.85 -9.17
CA SER A 3 -41.49 15.05 -10.61
C SER A 3 -40.91 13.77 -11.25
N PRO A 4 -41.15 13.50 -12.54
CA PRO A 4 -40.64 12.30 -13.23
C PRO A 4 -39.11 12.10 -13.10
N MET A 5 -38.35 13.20 -13.02
CA MET A 5 -36.91 13.15 -12.74
C MET A 5 -36.62 12.66 -11.32
N MET A 6 -37.35 13.15 -10.32
CA MET A 6 -37.17 12.69 -8.93
C MET A 6 -37.54 11.22 -8.79
N GLN A 7 -38.52 10.72 -9.56
CA GLN A 7 -38.82 9.29 -9.57
C GLN A 7 -37.63 8.46 -10.10
N GLN A 8 -36.92 8.94 -11.13
CA GLN A 8 -35.68 8.30 -11.59
C GLN A 8 -34.57 8.37 -10.53
N PHE A 9 -34.43 9.50 -9.82
CA PHE A 9 -33.47 9.63 -8.72
C PHE A 9 -33.78 8.68 -7.56
N GLU A 10 -35.03 8.63 -7.09
CA GLU A 10 -35.46 7.71 -6.03
C GLU A 10 -35.28 6.25 -6.44
N ALA A 11 -35.54 5.91 -7.70
CA ALA A 11 -35.27 4.57 -8.22
C ALA A 11 -33.77 4.24 -8.24
N ALA A 12 -32.92 5.19 -8.63
CA ALA A 12 -31.46 5.02 -8.56
C ALA A 12 -30.99 4.88 -7.10
N LYS A 13 -31.55 5.66 -6.18
CA LYS A 13 -31.24 5.60 -4.74
C LYS A 13 -31.66 4.27 -4.12
N ALA A 14 -32.85 3.78 -4.46
CA ALA A 14 -33.35 2.48 -4.01
C ALA A 14 -32.48 1.31 -4.48
N ARG A 15 -31.89 1.41 -5.68
CA ARG A 15 -30.94 0.41 -6.21
C ARG A 15 -29.58 0.43 -5.52
N CYS A 16 -29.21 1.54 -4.88
CA CYS A 16 -27.88 1.74 -4.30
C CYS A 16 -27.97 2.18 -2.83
N PRO A 17 -28.54 1.34 -1.93
CA PRO A 17 -28.71 1.70 -0.53
C PRO A 17 -27.35 2.02 0.12
N GLY A 18 -27.34 3.11 0.88
CA GLY A 18 -26.15 3.62 1.59
C GLY A 18 -25.10 4.32 0.71
N ALA A 19 -25.29 4.40 -0.61
CA ALA A 19 -24.39 5.14 -1.51
C ALA A 19 -24.86 6.59 -1.71
N LEU A 20 -23.93 7.53 -1.84
CA LEU A 20 -24.21 8.87 -2.36
C LEU A 20 -24.49 8.77 -3.86
N VAL A 21 -25.61 9.31 -4.35
CA VAL A 21 -25.96 9.24 -5.77
C VAL A 21 -25.59 10.54 -6.47
N LEU A 22 -24.56 10.49 -7.31
CA LEU A 22 -24.19 11.57 -8.23
C LEU A 22 -25.07 11.48 -9.48
N PHE A 23 -26.10 12.33 -9.55
CA PHE A 23 -27.10 12.28 -10.59
C PHE A 23 -26.78 13.28 -11.71
N ARG A 24 -26.50 12.79 -12.93
CA ARG A 24 -26.12 13.66 -14.04
C ARG A 24 -27.27 14.50 -14.56
N MET A 25 -27.11 15.82 -14.48
CA MET A 25 -28.04 16.85 -14.90
C MET A 25 -27.36 17.81 -15.87
N GLY A 26 -27.40 17.46 -17.17
CA GLY A 26 -26.69 18.21 -18.20
C GLY A 26 -25.18 18.19 -17.96
N ASP A 27 -24.61 19.37 -17.70
CA ASP A 27 -23.19 19.57 -17.44
C ASP A 27 -22.81 19.50 -15.94
N PHE A 28 -23.71 19.03 -15.06
CA PHE A 28 -23.48 18.91 -13.62
C PHE A 28 -23.80 17.51 -13.10
N TYR A 29 -23.12 17.11 -12.02
CA TYR A 29 -23.62 16.08 -11.12
C TYR A 29 -24.28 16.75 -9.92
N GLU A 30 -25.53 16.38 -9.67
CA GLU A 30 -26.34 16.89 -8.58
C GLU A 30 -26.66 15.76 -7.59
N LEU A 31 -26.72 16.11 -6.30
CA LEU A 31 -27.17 15.26 -5.22
C LEU A 31 -28.37 15.93 -4.56
N PHE A 32 -29.27 15.13 -3.96
CA PHE A 32 -30.51 15.61 -3.35
C PHE A 32 -30.67 15.08 -1.92
N GLY A 33 -31.40 15.83 -1.09
CA GLY A 33 -31.78 15.40 0.26
C GLY A 33 -30.58 15.27 1.20
N ASP A 34 -30.48 14.15 1.91
CA ASP A 34 -29.39 13.89 2.85
C ASP A 34 -28.04 13.74 2.15
N ASP A 35 -28.03 13.18 0.93
CA ASP A 35 -26.81 13.08 0.11
C ASP A 35 -26.25 14.47 -0.20
N ALA A 36 -27.13 15.45 -0.46
CA ALA A 36 -26.71 16.83 -0.70
C ALA A 36 -26.09 17.47 0.53
N ARG A 37 -26.67 17.26 1.73
CA ARG A 37 -26.16 17.81 3.00
C ARG A 37 -24.79 17.24 3.34
N GLU A 38 -24.64 15.93 3.16
CA GLU A 38 -23.40 15.23 3.41
C GLU A 38 -22.32 15.63 2.41
N ALA A 39 -22.62 15.60 1.10
CA ALA A 39 -21.68 15.99 0.06
C ALA A 39 -21.28 17.46 0.18
N ALA A 40 -22.19 18.37 0.56
CA ALA A 40 -21.85 19.77 0.81
C ALA A 40 -20.78 19.92 1.89
N THR A 41 -20.86 19.13 2.97
CA THR A 41 -19.88 19.15 4.06
C THR A 41 -18.56 18.51 3.65
N LEU A 42 -18.60 17.35 2.99
CA LEU A 42 -17.40 16.60 2.61
C LEU A 42 -16.60 17.27 1.47
N LEU A 43 -17.30 17.92 0.55
CA LEU A 43 -16.71 18.49 -0.67
C LEU A 43 -16.53 20.01 -0.63
N ASP A 44 -17.00 20.65 0.46
CA ASP A 44 -17.07 22.11 0.60
C ASP A 44 -17.87 22.75 -0.55
N LEU A 45 -19.07 22.20 -0.79
CA LEU A 45 -20.00 22.71 -1.81
C LEU A 45 -21.07 23.59 -1.16
N THR A 46 -21.53 24.59 -1.90
CA THR A 46 -22.68 25.40 -1.47
C THR A 46 -23.95 24.54 -1.47
N LEU A 47 -24.54 24.35 -0.29
CA LEU A 47 -25.85 23.73 -0.16
C LEU A 47 -26.94 24.71 -0.58
N THR A 48 -27.76 24.30 -1.54
CA THR A 48 -28.88 25.08 -2.09
C THR A 48 -30.18 24.29 -1.99
N SER A 49 -31.27 24.82 -2.53
CA SER A 49 -32.54 24.09 -2.65
C SER A 49 -33.09 24.21 -4.06
N ARG A 50 -33.73 23.13 -4.55
CA ARG A 50 -34.26 23.10 -5.92
C ARG A 50 -35.53 23.93 -6.08
N ASP A 51 -36.40 23.90 -5.08
CA ASP A 51 -37.65 24.66 -5.02
C ASP A 51 -37.59 25.71 -3.90
N LYS A 52 -38.50 26.70 -3.93
CA LYS A 52 -38.68 27.71 -2.86
C LYS A 52 -39.92 27.34 -2.04
N GLY A 53 -39.75 27.03 -0.75
CA GLY A 53 -40.86 26.71 0.16
C GLY A 53 -40.43 25.89 1.39
N PRO A 54 -41.39 25.56 2.30
CA PRO A 54 -41.12 24.78 3.51
C PRO A 54 -40.72 23.31 3.23
N ASP A 55 -41.11 22.74 2.09
CA ASP A 55 -40.73 21.37 1.64
C ASP A 55 -39.60 21.38 0.60
N ALA A 56 -38.75 22.41 0.60
CA ALA A 56 -37.69 22.56 -0.39
C ALA A 56 -36.62 21.47 -0.24
N MET A 57 -36.46 20.64 -1.28
CA MET A 57 -35.44 19.58 -1.31
C MET A 57 -34.03 20.19 -1.33
N PRO A 58 -33.16 19.83 -0.36
CA PRO A 58 -31.75 20.21 -0.37
C PRO A 58 -31.05 19.69 -1.62
N MET A 59 -30.16 20.50 -2.19
CA MET A 59 -29.43 20.19 -3.41
C MET A 59 -28.00 20.73 -3.34
N ALA A 60 -27.03 19.91 -3.75
CA ALA A 60 -25.65 20.29 -3.93
C ALA A 60 -25.13 19.66 -5.22
N GLY A 61 -24.19 20.31 -5.90
CA GLY A 61 -23.67 19.78 -7.16
C GLY A 61 -22.40 20.47 -7.61
N PHE A 62 -21.73 19.85 -8.57
CA PHE A 62 -20.50 20.34 -9.18
C PHE A 62 -20.48 19.99 -10.68
N PRO A 63 -19.70 20.70 -11.50
CA PRO A 63 -19.75 20.50 -12.94
C PRO A 63 -19.04 19.20 -13.36
N TYR A 64 -19.56 18.49 -14.37
CA TYR A 64 -19.24 17.08 -14.66
C TYR A 64 -17.75 16.77 -14.84
N HIS A 65 -16.99 17.68 -15.43
CA HIS A 65 -15.54 17.55 -15.62
C HIS A 65 -14.72 17.52 -14.31
N GLN A 66 -15.32 17.84 -13.16
CA GLN A 66 -14.68 17.74 -11.84
C GLN A 66 -14.97 16.40 -11.14
N LEU A 67 -15.70 15.48 -11.79
CA LEU A 67 -16.07 14.19 -11.22
C LEU A 67 -14.88 13.47 -10.56
N ASP A 68 -13.78 13.28 -11.29
CA ASP A 68 -12.62 12.56 -10.77
C ASP A 68 -12.05 13.19 -9.50
N LEU A 69 -11.94 14.52 -9.46
CA LEU A 69 -11.44 15.26 -8.30
C LEU A 69 -12.34 15.08 -7.07
N GLN A 70 -13.66 15.15 -7.26
CA GLN A 70 -14.61 15.02 -6.16
C GLN A 70 -14.74 13.57 -5.69
N LEU A 71 -14.63 12.60 -6.60
CA LEU A 71 -14.62 11.17 -6.26
C LEU A 71 -13.44 10.83 -5.33
N VAL A 72 -12.24 11.38 -5.56
CA VAL A 72 -11.09 11.19 -4.66
C VAL A 72 -11.44 11.55 -3.22
N LYS A 73 -12.11 12.70 -3.02
CA LYS A 73 -12.49 13.17 -1.68
C LYS A 73 -13.57 12.29 -1.04
N LEU A 74 -14.61 11.92 -1.79
CA LEU A 74 -15.70 11.08 -1.27
C LEU A 74 -15.20 9.68 -0.89
N VAL A 75 -14.36 9.08 -1.73
CA VAL A 75 -13.79 7.75 -1.49
C VAL A 75 -12.80 7.79 -0.32
N ALA A 76 -11.97 8.83 -0.22
CA ALA A 76 -11.07 9.03 0.92
C ALA A 76 -11.83 9.24 2.25
N ALA A 77 -13.05 9.77 2.20
CA ALA A 77 -13.96 9.87 3.33
C ALA A 77 -14.70 8.54 3.64
N GLY A 78 -14.37 7.45 2.94
CA GLY A 78 -14.94 6.12 3.16
C GLY A 78 -16.36 5.94 2.60
N ARG A 79 -16.84 6.84 1.73
CA ARG A 79 -18.20 6.80 1.18
C ARG A 79 -18.29 5.94 -0.08
N ARG A 80 -19.39 5.19 -0.20
CA ARG A 80 -19.82 4.55 -1.45
C ARG A 80 -20.52 5.59 -2.33
N VAL A 81 -20.20 5.63 -3.61
CA VAL A 81 -20.71 6.64 -4.55
C VAL A 81 -21.26 5.96 -5.80
N ALA A 82 -22.52 6.19 -6.12
CA ALA A 82 -23.16 5.73 -7.35
C ALA A 82 -23.18 6.85 -8.39
N ILE A 83 -22.69 6.58 -9.59
CA ILE A 83 -22.70 7.52 -10.72
C ILE A 83 -23.89 7.17 -11.60
N CYS A 84 -24.83 8.09 -11.71
CA CYS A 84 -26.02 7.95 -12.54
C CYS A 84 -25.87 8.83 -13.79
N GLU A 85 -25.60 8.18 -14.92
CA GLU A 85 -25.35 8.83 -16.21
C GLU A 85 -26.63 8.96 -17.03
N GLN A 86 -26.60 9.91 -17.95
CA GLN A 86 -27.63 10.04 -18.98
C GLN A 86 -27.28 9.12 -20.15
N ILE A 87 -28.17 8.18 -20.49
CA ILE A 87 -27.97 7.19 -21.54
C ILE A 87 -28.47 7.70 -22.90
N ASP A 88 -29.60 8.40 -22.90
CA ASP A 88 -30.21 8.90 -24.14
C ASP A 88 -29.48 10.15 -24.66
N ASP A 89 -29.27 10.22 -25.98
CA ASP A 89 -28.73 11.42 -26.61
C ASP A 89 -29.78 12.56 -26.54
N PRO A 90 -29.44 13.69 -25.89
CA PRO A 90 -30.35 14.84 -25.79
C PRO A 90 -30.72 15.46 -27.14
N LYS A 91 -29.97 15.18 -28.22
CA LYS A 91 -30.26 15.65 -29.58
C LYS A 91 -31.35 14.82 -30.28
N THR A 92 -31.42 13.52 -30.01
CA THR A 92 -32.35 12.61 -30.70
C THR A 92 -33.62 12.33 -29.89
N THR A 93 -33.56 12.45 -28.58
CA THR A 93 -34.66 12.07 -27.68
C THR A 93 -35.43 13.30 -27.19
N LYS A 94 -36.70 13.43 -27.60
CA LYS A 94 -37.62 14.44 -27.08
C LYS A 94 -38.28 13.95 -25.79
N GLY A 95 -38.08 14.66 -24.68
CA GLY A 95 -38.76 14.38 -23.40
C GLY A 95 -37.79 14.05 -22.27
N LEU A 96 -38.23 13.23 -21.32
CA LEU A 96 -37.43 12.82 -20.17
C LEU A 96 -36.34 11.83 -20.60
N LEU A 97 -35.09 12.27 -20.49
CA LEU A 97 -33.92 11.46 -20.81
C LEU A 97 -33.74 10.35 -19.77
N ARG A 98 -33.58 9.10 -20.21
CA ARG A 98 -33.31 7.95 -19.33
C ARG A 98 -31.95 8.10 -18.69
N ARG A 99 -31.92 7.85 -17.38
CA ARG A 99 -30.71 7.84 -16.57
C ARG A 99 -30.57 6.52 -15.85
N GLU A 100 -29.35 6.02 -15.82
CA GLU A 100 -29.03 4.75 -15.18
C GLU A 100 -27.77 4.86 -14.36
N VAL A 101 -27.75 4.13 -13.24
CA VAL A 101 -26.52 3.92 -12.49
C VAL A 101 -25.59 3.10 -13.37
N THR A 102 -24.55 3.74 -13.90
CA THR A 102 -23.54 3.09 -14.73
C THR A 102 -22.42 2.51 -13.90
N ARG A 103 -22.20 3.05 -12.69
CA ARG A 103 -21.10 2.64 -11.84
C ARG A 103 -21.37 2.88 -10.37
N ILE A 104 -20.86 1.99 -9.54
CA ILE A 104 -20.79 2.17 -8.10
C ILE A 104 -19.31 2.09 -7.69
N ILE A 105 -18.80 3.14 -7.06
CA ILE A 105 -17.43 3.23 -6.58
C ILE A 105 -17.47 3.09 -5.07
N THR A 106 -16.68 2.17 -4.55
CA THR A 106 -16.48 1.97 -3.11
C THR A 106 -15.00 2.12 -2.80
N PRO A 107 -14.62 2.38 -1.54
CA PRO A 107 -13.22 2.39 -1.14
C PRO A 107 -12.45 1.11 -1.53
N GLY A 108 -13.07 -0.07 -1.41
CA GLY A 108 -12.43 -1.34 -1.76
C GLY A 108 -12.41 -1.69 -3.25
N ILE A 109 -13.34 -1.17 -4.05
CA ILE A 109 -13.46 -1.50 -5.50
C ILE A 109 -12.74 -0.47 -6.39
N ALA A 110 -12.37 0.69 -5.86
CA ALA A 110 -11.69 1.74 -6.61
C ALA A 110 -10.51 1.18 -7.43
N ALA A 111 -10.54 1.41 -8.74
CA ALA A 111 -9.58 0.88 -9.71
C ALA A 111 -8.95 1.96 -10.61
N ASP A 112 -9.46 3.19 -10.56
CA ASP A 112 -8.94 4.27 -11.39
C ASP A 112 -7.66 4.85 -10.81
N GLU A 113 -6.70 5.16 -11.67
CA GLU A 113 -5.37 5.66 -11.29
C GLU A 113 -5.45 6.91 -10.38
N ASN A 114 -6.41 7.80 -10.63
CA ASN A 114 -6.61 9.02 -9.84
C ASN A 114 -7.13 8.76 -8.42
N LEU A 115 -7.80 7.63 -8.19
CA LEU A 115 -8.36 7.24 -6.88
C LEU A 115 -7.38 6.43 -6.04
N LEU A 116 -6.27 6.00 -6.63
CA LEU A 116 -5.34 5.06 -6.04
C LEU A 116 -4.00 5.72 -5.75
N ASP A 117 -3.43 5.37 -4.61
CA ASP A 117 -2.01 5.65 -4.35
C ASP A 117 -1.17 4.71 -5.25
N PRO A 118 -0.28 5.24 -6.11
CA PRO A 118 0.54 4.41 -7.01
C PRO A 118 1.47 3.47 -6.23
N ALA A 119 1.90 3.86 -5.02
CA ALA A 119 2.86 3.09 -4.22
C ALA A 119 2.19 2.10 -3.25
N ARG A 120 0.86 1.98 -3.23
CA ARG A 120 0.14 1.11 -2.29
C ARG A 120 -0.95 0.29 -2.98
N ARG A 121 -1.18 -0.90 -2.45
CA ARG A 121 -2.31 -1.75 -2.83
C ARG A 121 -3.60 -1.24 -2.18
N ASN A 122 -4.72 -1.43 -2.88
CA ASN A 122 -6.04 -1.06 -2.40
C ASN A 122 -6.86 -2.32 -2.13
N TRP A 123 -6.83 -2.78 -0.88
CA TRP A 123 -7.41 -4.06 -0.52
C TRP A 123 -8.89 -3.95 -0.15
N LEU A 124 -9.70 -4.81 -0.77
CA LEU A 124 -11.02 -5.20 -0.29
C LEU A 124 -10.87 -6.49 0.51
N LEU A 125 -11.28 -6.49 1.78
CA LEU A 125 -11.21 -7.64 2.69
C LEU A 125 -12.62 -8.19 2.94
N ALA A 126 -12.77 -9.48 3.17
CA ALA A 126 -13.95 -10.11 3.75
C ALA A 126 -13.56 -10.91 5.00
N LEU A 127 -14.37 -10.82 6.06
CA LEU A 127 -14.20 -11.56 7.30
C LEU A 127 -15.44 -12.41 7.61
N LEU A 128 -15.20 -13.67 7.93
CA LEU A 128 -16.23 -14.67 8.22
C LEU A 128 -15.89 -15.45 9.50
N PRO A 129 -16.31 -14.96 10.67
CA PRO A 129 -16.11 -15.65 11.93
C PRO A 129 -16.91 -16.97 11.97
N ARG A 130 -16.27 -18.05 12.42
CA ARG A 130 -16.88 -19.37 12.56
C ARG A 130 -16.51 -19.99 13.91
N PRO A 131 -17.50 -20.37 14.74
CA PRO A 131 -17.24 -21.10 15.96
C PRO A 131 -16.77 -22.52 15.62
N VAL A 132 -15.74 -22.99 16.32
CA VAL A 132 -15.25 -24.36 16.26
C VAL A 132 -15.61 -25.02 17.59
N PRO A 133 -16.42 -26.11 17.58
CA PRO A 133 -16.71 -26.87 18.79
C PRO A 133 -15.41 -27.38 19.44
N GLY A 134 -15.28 -27.26 20.75
CA GLY A 134 -14.21 -27.92 21.49
C GLY A 134 -14.45 -29.42 21.60
N GLY A 135 -13.41 -30.19 21.91
CA GLY A 135 -13.56 -31.58 22.32
C GLY A 135 -14.31 -31.72 23.65
N ASP A 136 -14.59 -32.96 24.08
CA ASP A 136 -15.27 -33.22 25.36
C ASP A 136 -14.53 -32.55 26.53
N GLY A 137 -15.10 -31.45 27.05
CA GLY A 137 -14.55 -30.66 28.16
C GLY A 137 -13.65 -29.49 27.78
N GLU A 138 -13.38 -29.23 26.49
CA GLU A 138 -12.63 -28.06 26.03
C GLU A 138 -13.57 -26.91 25.60
N PRO A 139 -13.25 -25.65 25.93
CA PRO A 139 -14.00 -24.50 25.43
C PRO A 139 -13.88 -24.42 23.91
N GLY A 140 -15.00 -24.14 23.23
CA GLY A 140 -14.99 -23.88 21.79
C GLY A 140 -14.09 -22.69 21.44
N SER A 141 -13.46 -22.75 20.27
CA SER A 141 -12.63 -21.66 19.74
C SER A 141 -13.35 -20.96 18.59
N VAL A 142 -12.80 -19.83 18.12
CA VAL A 142 -13.30 -19.14 16.93
C VAL A 142 -12.19 -19.07 15.91
N VAL A 143 -12.43 -19.67 14.75
CA VAL A 143 -11.62 -19.44 13.56
C VAL A 143 -12.30 -18.39 12.70
N VAL A 144 -11.52 -17.67 11.92
CA VAL A 144 -12.02 -16.66 11.01
C VAL A 144 -11.57 -17.06 9.62
N GLY A 145 -12.54 -17.32 8.75
CA GLY A 145 -12.33 -17.36 7.31
C GLY A 145 -12.18 -15.95 6.80
N LEU A 146 -11.18 -15.70 5.97
CA LEU A 146 -10.95 -14.38 5.42
C LEU A 146 -10.41 -14.47 4.00
N SER A 147 -10.67 -13.43 3.24
CA SER A 147 -10.16 -13.30 1.89
C SER A 147 -9.99 -11.83 1.53
N TRP A 148 -8.99 -11.50 0.73
CA TRP A 148 -8.72 -10.13 0.31
C TRP A 148 -8.27 -10.06 -1.14
N ILE A 149 -8.67 -8.98 -1.82
CA ILE A 149 -8.34 -8.74 -3.22
C ILE A 149 -7.89 -7.30 -3.48
N ASP A 150 -6.85 -7.14 -4.30
CA ASP A 150 -6.56 -5.87 -4.98
C ASP A 150 -7.36 -5.87 -6.28
N VAL A 151 -8.50 -5.18 -6.30
CA VAL A 151 -9.46 -5.23 -7.43
C VAL A 151 -8.87 -4.68 -8.74
N ALA A 152 -7.90 -3.77 -8.64
CA ALA A 152 -7.24 -3.20 -9.80
C ALA A 152 -6.27 -4.20 -10.44
N ALA A 153 -5.58 -4.99 -9.61
CA ALA A 153 -4.56 -5.96 -10.04
C ALA A 153 -5.08 -7.40 -10.20
N GLY A 154 -6.19 -7.76 -9.57
CA GLY A 154 -6.72 -9.12 -9.55
C GLY A 154 -6.00 -10.07 -8.60
N HIS A 155 -5.09 -9.58 -7.74
CA HIS A 155 -4.43 -10.41 -6.74
C HIS A 155 -5.41 -10.79 -5.64
N PHE A 156 -5.77 -12.08 -5.59
CA PHE A 156 -6.80 -12.59 -4.71
C PHE A 156 -6.26 -13.72 -3.83
N GLU A 157 -6.39 -13.57 -2.52
CA GLU A 157 -5.90 -14.53 -1.54
C GLU A 157 -7.00 -14.88 -0.52
N ALA A 158 -6.93 -16.08 0.03
CA ALA A 158 -7.79 -16.51 1.13
C ALA A 158 -7.01 -17.30 2.19
N ALA A 159 -7.48 -17.23 3.43
CA ALA A 159 -6.91 -17.91 4.57
C ALA A 159 -7.97 -18.27 5.60
N VAL A 160 -7.61 -19.18 6.50
CA VAL A 160 -8.29 -19.43 7.76
C VAL A 160 -7.28 -19.22 8.89
N ILE A 161 -7.61 -18.35 9.84
CA ILE A 161 -6.73 -18.04 10.98
C ILE A 161 -7.53 -17.99 12.29
N PRO A 162 -6.87 -18.16 13.45
CA PRO A 162 -7.48 -17.90 14.74
C PRO A 162 -7.94 -16.45 14.89
N ALA A 163 -9.03 -16.22 15.62
CA ALA A 163 -9.60 -14.88 15.85
C ALA A 163 -8.57 -13.87 16.41
N GLU A 164 -7.64 -14.30 17.26
CA GLU A 164 -6.60 -13.46 17.86
C GLU A 164 -5.53 -12.96 16.88
N ASP A 165 -5.44 -13.53 15.67
CA ASP A 165 -4.47 -13.14 14.64
C ASP A 165 -5.07 -12.17 13.61
N VAL A 166 -6.40 -12.00 13.60
CA VAL A 166 -7.10 -11.16 12.60
C VAL A 166 -6.65 -9.71 12.64
N ALA A 167 -6.52 -9.13 13.84
CA ALA A 167 -6.13 -7.73 13.99
C ALA A 167 -4.77 -7.44 13.32
N ASP A 168 -3.82 -8.37 13.41
CA ASP A 168 -2.47 -8.22 12.86
C ASP A 168 -2.47 -8.23 11.35
N LEU A 169 -3.24 -9.15 10.78
CA LEU A 169 -3.37 -9.26 9.36
C LEU A 169 -4.10 -8.03 8.79
N VAL A 170 -5.15 -7.56 9.45
CA VAL A 170 -5.88 -6.35 9.05
C VAL A 170 -4.96 -5.13 9.10
N LEU A 171 -4.16 -4.98 10.15
CA LEU A 171 -3.19 -3.89 10.24
C LEU A 171 -2.06 -4.01 9.20
N ARG A 172 -1.69 -5.24 8.80
CA ARG A 172 -0.75 -5.49 7.70
C ARG A 172 -1.32 -5.07 6.35
N LEU A 173 -2.54 -5.51 6.06
CA LEU A 173 -3.18 -5.25 4.78
C LEU A 173 -3.62 -3.79 4.67
N GLU A 174 -4.04 -3.17 5.77
CA GLU A 174 -4.65 -1.84 5.78
C GLU A 174 -5.82 -1.73 4.77
N PRO A 175 -6.84 -2.61 4.84
CA PRO A 175 -7.89 -2.65 3.83
C PRO A 175 -8.70 -1.36 3.80
N ALA A 176 -9.05 -0.94 2.59
CA ALA A 176 -9.89 0.24 2.38
C ALA A 176 -11.36 -0.04 2.73
N GLU A 177 -11.79 -1.30 2.61
CA GLU A 177 -13.14 -1.75 2.90
C GLU A 177 -13.13 -3.19 3.41
N CYS A 178 -14.01 -3.50 4.37
CA CYS A 178 -14.19 -4.82 4.93
C CYS A 178 -15.64 -5.29 4.77
N LEU A 179 -15.84 -6.43 4.12
CA LEU A 179 -17.12 -7.09 3.95
C LEU A 179 -17.39 -8.09 5.07
N CYS A 180 -18.67 -8.27 5.40
CA CYS A 180 -19.13 -9.31 6.30
C CYS A 180 -20.57 -9.71 5.99
N ALA A 181 -20.99 -10.87 6.48
CA ALA A 181 -22.41 -11.23 6.54
C ALA A 181 -23.16 -10.28 7.49
N GLU A 182 -24.45 -10.05 7.24
CA GLU A 182 -25.30 -9.19 8.08
C GLU A 182 -25.36 -9.69 9.53
N LYS A 183 -25.53 -11.00 9.72
CA LYS A 183 -25.53 -11.61 11.06
C LYS A 183 -24.19 -11.47 11.81
N ASP A 184 -23.08 -11.42 11.06
CA ASP A 184 -21.72 -11.44 11.61
C ASP A 184 -21.17 -10.02 11.86
N ARG A 185 -21.92 -8.95 11.52
CA ARG A 185 -21.47 -7.55 11.63
C ARG A 185 -20.96 -7.19 13.02
N GLY A 186 -21.65 -7.62 14.09
CA GLY A 186 -21.24 -7.36 15.47
C GLY A 186 -19.92 -8.04 15.86
N ALA A 187 -19.73 -9.29 15.42
CA ALA A 187 -18.52 -10.05 15.66
C ALA A 187 -17.33 -9.46 14.89
N VAL A 188 -17.53 -9.10 13.62
CA VAL A 188 -16.51 -8.45 12.79
C VAL A 188 -16.10 -7.10 13.35
N LEU A 189 -17.05 -6.26 13.80
CA LEU A 189 -16.71 -5.02 14.48
C LEU A 189 -15.87 -5.26 15.74
N SER A 190 -16.14 -6.35 16.48
CA SER A 190 -15.37 -6.71 17.67
C SER A 190 -13.95 -7.17 17.34
N LEU A 191 -13.76 -7.91 16.24
CA LEU A 191 -12.44 -8.31 15.73
C LEU A 191 -11.62 -7.11 15.23
N LEU A 192 -12.28 -6.09 14.69
CA LEU A 192 -11.63 -4.90 14.15
C LEU A 192 -11.33 -3.83 15.21
N ARG A 193 -12.07 -3.79 16.34
CA ARG A 193 -11.85 -2.82 17.44
C ARG A 193 -10.38 -2.68 17.88
N PRO A 194 -9.61 -3.76 18.09
CA PRO A 194 -8.21 -3.67 18.53
C PRO A 194 -7.29 -2.94 17.54
N THR A 195 -7.69 -2.83 16.26
CA THR A 195 -6.88 -2.17 15.23
C THR A 195 -6.85 -0.65 15.38
N GLY A 196 -7.81 -0.05 16.11
CA GLY A 196 -7.93 1.40 16.26
C GLY A 196 -8.18 2.16 14.95
N ARG A 197 -8.46 1.43 13.84
CA ARG A 197 -8.73 2.00 12.52
C ARG A 197 -10.14 1.69 12.07
N PHE A 198 -10.78 2.67 11.47
CA PHE A 198 -12.09 2.52 10.85
C PHE A 198 -11.91 2.15 9.37
N ALA A 199 -11.79 0.86 9.07
CA ALA A 199 -12.13 0.39 7.73
C ALA A 199 -13.66 0.49 7.56
N THR A 200 -14.14 0.91 6.38
CA THR A 200 -15.58 0.91 6.11
C THR A 200 -16.08 -0.54 6.16
N VAL A 201 -16.96 -0.86 7.12
CA VAL A 201 -17.55 -2.20 7.26
C VAL A 201 -18.88 -2.26 6.51
N THR A 202 -18.88 -2.99 5.40
CA THR A 202 -20.03 -3.17 4.51
C THR A 202 -20.66 -4.54 4.76
N ALA A 203 -21.84 -4.56 5.38
CA ALA A 203 -22.59 -5.79 5.59
C ALA A 203 -23.35 -6.19 4.30
N ARG A 204 -23.41 -7.49 4.05
CA ARG A 204 -24.09 -8.09 2.89
C ARG A 204 -24.91 -9.33 3.30
N PRO A 205 -25.92 -9.71 2.50
CA PRO A 205 -26.81 -10.81 2.84
C PRO A 205 -26.05 -12.09 3.18
N ASP A 206 -26.52 -12.81 4.19
CA ASP A 206 -25.81 -13.99 4.73
C ASP A 206 -25.53 -15.06 3.67
N TRP A 207 -26.45 -15.24 2.71
CA TRP A 207 -26.34 -16.22 1.63
C TRP A 207 -25.16 -15.98 0.68
N TRP A 208 -24.55 -14.79 0.67
CA TRP A 208 -23.32 -14.53 -0.08
C TRP A 208 -22.10 -15.27 0.49
N PHE A 209 -22.17 -15.63 1.77
CA PHE A 209 -21.10 -16.28 2.52
C PHE A 209 -21.45 -17.73 2.88
N GLU A 210 -22.53 -18.27 2.30
CA GLU A 210 -22.90 -19.68 2.44
C GLU A 210 -22.05 -20.55 1.52
N GLU A 211 -21.58 -21.68 2.05
CA GLU A 211 -20.53 -22.50 1.45
C GLU A 211 -20.84 -22.92 0.00
N SER A 212 -22.06 -23.39 -0.27
CA SER A 212 -22.45 -23.90 -1.59
C SER A 212 -22.47 -22.80 -2.66
N GLY A 213 -23.04 -21.64 -2.33
CA GLY A 213 -23.07 -20.48 -3.22
C GLY A 213 -21.68 -19.89 -3.44
N ALA A 214 -20.92 -19.72 -2.36
CA ALA A 214 -19.58 -19.16 -2.40
C ALA A 214 -18.60 -20.03 -3.19
N LEU A 215 -18.62 -21.35 -3.02
CA LEU A 215 -17.76 -22.26 -3.76
C LEU A 215 -18.07 -22.25 -5.26
N ALA A 216 -19.35 -22.19 -5.63
CA ALA A 216 -19.76 -22.04 -7.02
C ALA A 216 -19.34 -20.69 -7.61
N ALA A 217 -19.45 -19.59 -6.85
CA ALA A 217 -19.03 -18.26 -7.28
C ALA A 217 -17.52 -18.16 -7.49
N VAL A 218 -16.72 -18.62 -6.51
CA VAL A 218 -15.26 -18.67 -6.60
C VAL A 218 -14.84 -19.57 -7.76
N GLY A 219 -15.42 -20.75 -7.90
CA GLY A 219 -15.12 -21.68 -8.99
C GLY A 219 -15.33 -21.06 -10.37
N ARG A 220 -16.40 -20.27 -10.56
CA ARG A 220 -16.59 -19.49 -11.81
C ARG A 220 -15.54 -18.40 -11.96
N ALA A 221 -15.24 -17.66 -10.90
CA ALA A 221 -14.29 -16.55 -10.93
C ALA A 221 -12.86 -16.99 -11.28
N VAL A 222 -12.40 -18.16 -10.80
CA VAL A 222 -11.06 -18.70 -11.10
C VAL A 222 -11.02 -19.60 -12.34
N GLY A 223 -12.00 -19.47 -13.24
CA GLY A 223 -12.03 -20.20 -14.52
C GLY A 223 -12.20 -21.72 -14.39
N GLY A 224 -12.82 -22.19 -13.31
CA GLY A 224 -13.10 -23.62 -13.08
C GLY A 224 -11.91 -24.42 -12.52
N ALA A 225 -10.83 -23.76 -12.10
CA ALA A 225 -9.71 -24.42 -11.43
C ALA A 225 -10.17 -25.15 -10.15
N ARG A 226 -9.60 -26.34 -9.90
CA ARG A 226 -9.85 -27.07 -8.65
C ARG A 226 -9.11 -26.37 -7.51
N LEU A 227 -9.81 -26.07 -6.42
CA LEU A 227 -9.26 -25.30 -5.29
C LEU A 227 -8.13 -26.06 -4.58
N GLU A 228 -8.18 -27.40 -4.53
CA GLU A 228 -7.10 -28.23 -3.99
C GLU A 228 -5.81 -28.06 -4.80
N GLY A 229 -5.91 -27.87 -6.12
CA GLY A 229 -4.78 -27.57 -6.99
C GLY A 229 -4.21 -26.16 -6.80
N LEU A 230 -4.93 -25.27 -6.12
CA LEU A 230 -4.51 -23.91 -5.77
C LEU A 230 -3.94 -23.83 -4.33
N GLY A 231 -3.79 -24.98 -3.67
CA GLY A 231 -3.19 -25.10 -2.34
C GLY A 231 -4.18 -25.00 -1.18
N PHE A 232 -5.49 -25.16 -1.43
CA PHE A 232 -6.50 -25.25 -0.38
C PHE A 232 -6.69 -26.69 0.11
N ASP A 233 -6.75 -26.86 1.43
CA ASP A 233 -6.98 -28.12 2.11
C ASP A 233 -8.44 -28.16 2.56
N LEU A 234 -9.29 -28.88 1.82
CA LEU A 234 -10.71 -29.01 2.12
C LEU A 234 -10.96 -30.21 3.08
N PRO A 235 -11.84 -30.08 4.09
CA PRO A 235 -12.80 -28.99 4.31
C PRO A 235 -12.29 -27.80 5.16
N ASP A 236 -11.06 -27.87 5.69
CA ASP A 236 -10.56 -26.92 6.69
C ASP A 236 -10.51 -25.47 6.19
N ASP A 237 -10.27 -25.26 4.90
CA ASP A 237 -10.22 -23.93 4.29
C ASP A 237 -11.56 -23.39 3.77
N LEU A 238 -12.67 -24.13 3.91
CA LEU A 238 -14.00 -23.69 3.47
C LEU A 238 -14.42 -22.32 4.02
N PRO A 239 -14.11 -21.93 5.27
CA PRO A 239 -14.40 -20.59 5.76
C PRO A 239 -13.70 -19.49 4.95
N GLY A 240 -12.43 -19.70 4.56
CA GLY A 240 -11.67 -18.76 3.75
C GLY A 240 -12.24 -18.62 2.34
N ILE A 241 -12.64 -19.75 1.73
CA ILE A 241 -13.31 -19.78 0.42
C ILE A 241 -14.69 -19.12 0.49
N SER A 242 -15.42 -19.30 1.60
CA SER A 242 -16.72 -18.66 1.83
C SER A 242 -16.60 -17.14 1.94
N ALA A 243 -15.53 -16.65 2.60
CA ALA A 243 -15.19 -15.23 2.60
C ALA A 243 -14.84 -14.71 1.19
N ALA A 244 -14.11 -15.51 0.39
CA ALA A 244 -13.81 -15.20 -1.00
C ALA A 244 -15.09 -15.12 -1.86
N GLY A 245 -16.04 -16.02 -1.67
CA GLY A 245 -17.35 -15.98 -2.35
C GLY A 245 -18.13 -14.70 -2.07
N GLY A 246 -18.08 -14.21 -0.82
CA GLY A 246 -18.65 -12.91 -0.46
C GLY A 246 -18.03 -11.73 -1.24
N ILE A 247 -16.70 -11.76 -1.47
CA ILE A 247 -16.03 -10.79 -2.34
C ILE A 247 -16.49 -10.93 -3.79
N VAL A 248 -16.55 -12.16 -4.33
CA VAL A 248 -16.96 -12.38 -5.72
C VAL A 248 -18.38 -11.87 -5.95
N HIS A 249 -19.34 -12.18 -5.08
CA HIS A 249 -20.70 -11.64 -5.18
C HIS A 249 -20.77 -10.12 -5.05
N TYR A 250 -19.92 -9.53 -4.21
CA TYR A 250 -19.83 -8.06 -4.11
C TYR A 250 -19.32 -7.43 -5.40
N LEU A 251 -18.33 -8.05 -6.05
CA LEU A 251 -17.84 -7.62 -7.35
C LEU A 251 -18.90 -7.84 -8.45
N GLU A 252 -19.59 -8.98 -8.47
CA GLU A 252 -20.71 -9.26 -9.40
C GLU A 252 -21.81 -8.19 -9.27
N GLU A 253 -22.11 -7.69 -8.07
CA GLU A 253 -23.10 -6.62 -7.85
C GLU A 253 -22.60 -5.23 -8.31
N ASN A 254 -21.35 -4.87 -7.99
CA ASN A 254 -20.88 -3.48 -8.04
C ASN A 254 -19.98 -3.17 -9.25
N GLU A 255 -19.20 -4.15 -9.70
CA GLU A 255 -18.27 -4.05 -10.82
C GLU A 255 -18.10 -5.44 -11.48
N PRO A 256 -19.10 -5.94 -12.23
CA PRO A 256 -19.05 -7.29 -12.81
C PRO A 256 -17.80 -7.53 -13.66
N SER A 257 -17.30 -6.49 -14.32
CA SER A 257 -16.07 -6.54 -15.12
C SER A 257 -14.81 -6.80 -14.29
N ALA A 258 -14.83 -6.58 -12.97
CA ALA A 258 -13.71 -6.90 -12.10
C ALA A 258 -13.60 -8.41 -11.84
N VAL A 259 -14.69 -9.18 -11.94
CA VAL A 259 -14.63 -10.64 -11.76
C VAL A 259 -13.78 -11.29 -12.84
N THR A 260 -13.82 -10.76 -14.08
CA THR A 260 -12.97 -11.25 -15.17
C THR A 260 -11.49 -10.92 -14.98
N ARG A 261 -11.16 -10.06 -13.99
CA ARG A 261 -9.78 -9.78 -13.56
C ARG A 261 -9.24 -10.82 -12.57
N ILE A 262 -10.06 -11.69 -12.01
CA ILE A 262 -9.57 -12.73 -11.11
C ILE A 262 -8.99 -13.85 -11.97
N GLU A 263 -7.67 -14.07 -11.89
CA GLU A 263 -7.02 -15.19 -12.59
C GLU A 263 -6.97 -16.44 -11.72
N SER A 264 -6.69 -16.26 -10.43
CA SER A 264 -6.51 -17.32 -9.47
C SER A 264 -6.87 -16.84 -8.08
N LEU A 265 -7.06 -17.79 -7.16
CA LEU A 265 -7.18 -17.57 -5.74
C LEU A 265 -6.05 -18.33 -5.06
N ALA A 266 -5.16 -17.64 -4.35
CA ALA A 266 -4.04 -18.28 -3.66
C ALA A 266 -4.36 -18.55 -2.19
N ALA A 267 -3.99 -19.74 -1.72
CA ALA A 267 -4.05 -20.09 -0.30
C ALA A 267 -2.90 -19.40 0.45
N TRP A 268 -3.25 -18.51 1.38
CA TRP A 268 -2.26 -17.90 2.27
C TRP A 268 -2.11 -18.73 3.54
N ARG A 269 -0.86 -19.06 3.89
CA ARG A 269 -0.53 -19.85 5.08
C ARG A 269 0.32 -19.05 6.04
N ARG A 270 0.03 -19.25 7.34
CA ARG A 270 0.86 -18.73 8.43
C ARG A 270 2.26 -19.36 8.38
N GLY A 271 3.28 -18.61 8.77
CA GLY A 271 4.64 -19.12 8.93
C GLY A 271 5.41 -19.36 7.63
N GLN A 272 4.97 -18.82 6.48
CA GLN A 272 5.76 -18.84 5.24
C GLN A 272 6.62 -17.57 5.03
N ARG A 273 6.35 -16.53 5.82
CA ARG A 273 7.00 -15.20 5.78
C ARG A 273 7.26 -14.76 7.22
N MET A 274 8.19 -13.83 7.41
CA MET A 274 8.49 -13.26 8.71
C MET A 274 7.25 -12.53 9.24
N GLU A 275 6.82 -12.89 10.44
CA GLU A 275 5.72 -12.22 11.12
C GLU A 275 6.26 -10.95 11.80
N ILE A 276 5.77 -9.78 11.37
CA ILE A 276 6.05 -8.49 12.00
C ILE A 276 4.71 -7.87 12.35
N ASP A 277 4.48 -7.61 13.63
CA ASP A 277 3.24 -6.96 14.07
C ASP A 277 3.24 -5.46 13.74
N ASP A 278 2.05 -4.86 13.69
CA ASP A 278 1.90 -3.45 13.31
C ASP A 278 2.60 -2.49 14.27
N ALA A 279 2.57 -2.77 15.57
CA ALA A 279 3.28 -1.98 16.57
C ALA A 279 4.79 -1.94 16.25
N SER A 280 5.38 -3.09 15.90
CA SER A 280 6.77 -3.23 15.49
C SER A 280 7.03 -2.53 14.17
N ARG A 281 6.16 -2.68 13.16
CA ARG A 281 6.33 -2.00 11.86
C ARG A 281 6.32 -0.48 11.98
N ARG A 282 5.44 0.06 12.82
CA ARG A 282 5.37 1.50 13.11
C ARG A 282 6.58 1.96 13.92
N SER A 283 6.96 1.21 14.96
CA SER A 283 8.11 1.53 15.81
C SER A 283 9.44 1.51 15.05
N LEU A 284 9.55 0.62 14.07
CA LEU A 284 10.70 0.51 13.17
C LEU A 284 10.59 1.43 11.94
N GLU A 285 9.46 2.13 11.75
CA GLU A 285 9.19 2.99 10.61
C GLU A 285 9.51 2.31 9.27
N LEU A 286 9.06 1.06 9.07
CA LEU A 286 9.43 0.27 7.89
C LEU A 286 8.92 0.92 6.60
N VAL A 287 7.62 1.26 6.56
CA VAL A 287 6.98 1.81 5.36
C VAL A 287 6.72 3.31 5.49
N ARG A 288 6.39 3.78 6.70
CA ARG A 288 5.97 5.16 6.98
C ARG A 288 6.55 5.65 8.31
N THR A 289 6.81 6.95 8.39
CA THR A 289 7.21 7.65 9.60
C THR A 289 6.00 7.92 10.50
N THR A 290 6.27 8.03 11.80
CA THR A 290 5.30 8.41 12.84
C THR A 290 5.12 9.93 12.98
N SER A 291 6.04 10.73 12.41
CA SER A 291 5.95 12.20 12.43
C SER A 291 4.83 12.76 11.54
N VAL A 292 4.09 13.74 12.06
CA VAL A 292 2.96 14.41 11.41
C VAL A 292 3.41 15.46 10.37
N SER A 293 4.69 15.85 10.36
CA SER A 293 5.22 16.87 9.42
C SER A 293 6.01 16.25 8.26
N GLY A 294 5.51 16.43 7.03
CA GLY A 294 6.22 16.06 5.79
C GLY A 294 5.62 14.87 5.03
N ASN A 295 6.25 14.51 3.90
CA ASN A 295 5.90 13.29 3.18
C ASN A 295 6.22 12.08 4.07
N ARG A 296 5.20 11.37 4.56
CA ARG A 296 5.32 10.27 5.55
C ARG A 296 6.23 9.11 5.10
N ARG A 297 6.64 9.08 3.84
CA ARG A 297 7.58 8.10 3.29
C ARG A 297 9.04 8.56 3.39
N SER A 298 9.28 9.87 3.42
CA SER A 298 10.61 10.46 3.56
C SER A 298 11.06 10.29 5.02
N GLY A 299 12.00 9.38 5.26
CA GLY A 299 12.47 9.01 6.60
C GLY A 299 12.06 7.61 7.07
N SER A 300 11.37 6.80 6.25
CA SER A 300 11.14 5.38 6.52
C SER A 300 12.19 4.48 5.86
N LEU A 301 12.27 3.20 6.24
CA LEU A 301 13.18 2.24 5.59
C LEU A 301 12.87 2.10 4.09
N VAL A 302 11.59 2.01 3.72
CA VAL A 302 11.13 2.04 2.32
C VAL A 302 11.61 3.31 1.62
N GLY A 303 11.56 4.47 2.27
CA GLY A 303 12.04 5.72 1.67
C GLY A 303 13.53 5.72 1.34
N VAL A 304 14.34 4.96 2.08
CA VAL A 304 15.79 4.80 1.83
C VAL A 304 16.07 3.82 0.69
N LEU A 305 15.30 2.72 0.64
CA LEU A 305 15.49 1.62 -0.30
C LEU A 305 14.79 1.81 -1.64
N ASP A 306 13.71 2.58 -1.68
CA ASP A 306 12.90 2.74 -2.89
C ASP A 306 13.57 3.67 -3.91
N ARG A 307 14.34 3.04 -4.80
CA ARG A 307 14.84 3.62 -6.06
C ARG A 307 14.22 2.95 -7.29
N THR A 308 13.06 2.32 -7.11
CA THR A 308 12.35 1.63 -8.19
C THR A 308 11.89 2.63 -9.26
N ARG A 309 11.77 2.16 -10.49
CA ARG A 309 11.42 2.96 -11.68
C ARG A 309 9.95 2.80 -12.08
N SER A 310 9.24 1.87 -11.45
CA SER A 310 7.84 1.57 -11.69
C SER A 310 7.00 1.53 -10.39
N PRO A 311 5.72 1.93 -10.44
CA PRO A 311 4.81 1.81 -9.28
C PRO A 311 4.62 0.37 -8.79
N MET A 312 4.59 -0.60 -9.71
CA MET A 312 4.52 -2.03 -9.38
C MET A 312 5.76 -2.51 -8.63
N GLY A 313 6.96 -2.03 -9.00
CA GLY A 313 8.20 -2.27 -8.25
C GLY A 313 8.16 -1.67 -6.85
N ALA A 314 7.69 -0.42 -6.71
CA ALA A 314 7.57 0.25 -5.41
C ALA A 314 6.63 -0.50 -4.44
N ARG A 315 5.49 -0.99 -4.93
CA ARG A 315 4.55 -1.82 -4.17
C ARG A 315 5.21 -3.14 -3.74
N LEU A 316 5.88 -3.81 -4.67
CA LEU A 316 6.56 -5.09 -4.39
C LEU A 316 7.68 -4.95 -3.36
N LEU A 317 8.47 -3.87 -3.40
CA LEU A 317 9.50 -3.58 -2.40
C LEU A 317 8.89 -3.38 -1.00
N ALA A 318 7.79 -2.63 -0.91
CA ALA A 318 7.07 -2.45 0.36
C ALA A 318 6.55 -3.78 0.91
N ASP A 319 6.05 -4.67 0.04
CA ASP A 319 5.62 -6.02 0.41
C ASP A 319 6.80 -6.86 0.94
N TRP A 320 7.96 -6.82 0.27
CA TRP A 320 9.17 -7.57 0.68
C TRP A 320 9.71 -7.13 2.05
N LEU A 321 9.61 -5.85 2.39
CA LEU A 321 10.06 -5.31 3.69
C LEU A 321 9.03 -5.53 4.80
N SER A 322 7.74 -5.58 4.46
CA SER A 322 6.65 -5.77 5.44
C SER A 322 6.46 -7.24 5.83
N ALA A 323 6.83 -8.16 4.94
CA ALA A 323 6.83 -9.61 5.15
C ALA A 323 8.04 -10.26 4.46
N PRO A 324 9.26 -10.15 5.03
CA PRO A 324 10.45 -10.80 4.51
C PRO A 324 10.30 -12.33 4.39
N LEU A 325 11.14 -12.94 3.56
CA LEU A 325 11.19 -14.39 3.42
C LEU A 325 11.79 -15.03 4.68
N ILE A 326 11.45 -16.29 4.96
CA ILE A 326 12.09 -17.09 6.02
C ILE A 326 12.77 -18.36 5.48
N GLU A 327 12.54 -18.68 4.21
CA GLU A 327 13.21 -19.79 3.55
C GLU A 327 14.60 -19.33 3.08
N LYS A 328 15.65 -19.92 3.67
CA LYS A 328 17.04 -19.56 3.40
C LYS A 328 17.36 -19.53 1.90
N ARG A 329 16.99 -20.59 1.17
CA ARG A 329 17.26 -20.70 -0.27
C ARG A 329 16.68 -19.52 -1.06
N ALA A 330 15.41 -19.19 -0.82
CA ALA A 330 14.76 -18.08 -1.52
C ALA A 330 15.33 -16.71 -1.14
N ILE A 331 15.87 -16.54 0.08
CA ILE A 331 16.62 -15.33 0.47
C ILE A 331 17.95 -15.27 -0.26
N ASP A 332 18.70 -16.38 -0.29
CA ASP A 332 19.99 -16.48 -0.99
C ASP A 332 19.83 -16.20 -2.48
N ASP A 333 18.80 -16.74 -3.13
CA ASP A 333 18.50 -16.50 -4.55
C ASP A 333 18.31 -15.00 -4.85
N ARG A 334 17.65 -14.26 -3.95
CA ARG A 334 17.53 -12.79 -4.05
C ARG A 334 18.87 -12.09 -3.81
N LEU A 335 19.62 -12.50 -2.79
CA LEU A 335 20.93 -11.92 -2.48
C LEU A 335 21.95 -12.16 -3.59
N ASP A 336 21.92 -13.33 -4.24
CA ASP A 336 22.74 -13.67 -5.39
C ASP A 336 22.41 -12.78 -6.60
N ALA A 337 21.13 -12.59 -6.88
CA ALA A 337 20.68 -11.67 -7.94
C ALA A 337 21.10 -10.23 -7.66
N THR A 338 20.89 -9.72 -6.44
CA THR A 338 21.34 -8.38 -6.02
C THR A 338 22.86 -8.27 -6.13
N ALA A 339 23.61 -9.25 -5.64
CA ALA A 339 25.07 -9.24 -5.67
C ALA A 339 25.62 -9.24 -7.10
N PHE A 340 24.99 -9.99 -8.01
CA PHE A 340 25.33 -9.99 -9.42
C PHE A 340 25.17 -8.58 -10.03
N LEU A 341 24.06 -7.90 -9.75
CA LEU A 341 23.79 -6.55 -10.25
C LEU A 341 24.75 -5.50 -9.63
N VAL A 342 25.08 -5.62 -8.34
CA VAL A 342 26.10 -4.77 -7.69
C VAL A 342 27.46 -4.93 -8.37
N ALA A 343 27.85 -6.16 -8.69
CA ALA A 343 29.13 -6.47 -9.36
C ALA A 343 29.15 -6.11 -10.85
N ASN A 344 28.00 -5.85 -11.47
CA ASN A 344 27.89 -5.50 -12.90
C ASN A 344 27.15 -4.16 -13.11
N PRO A 345 27.73 -3.01 -12.70
CA PRO A 345 27.11 -1.70 -12.81
C PRO A 345 26.52 -1.36 -14.20
N PRO A 346 27.22 -1.59 -15.32
CA PRO A 346 26.68 -1.25 -16.63
C PRO A 346 25.39 -2.01 -16.98
N ARG A 347 25.23 -3.24 -16.49
CA ARG A 347 24.00 -4.02 -16.69
C ARG A 347 22.87 -3.51 -15.82
N ALA A 348 23.14 -3.24 -14.55
CA ALA A 348 22.15 -2.68 -13.63
C ALA A 348 21.63 -1.31 -14.12
N ASP A 349 22.53 -0.43 -14.58
CA ASP A 349 22.18 0.90 -15.06
C ASP A 349 21.40 0.84 -16.39
N ARG A 350 21.74 -0.10 -17.28
CA ARG A 350 20.97 -0.37 -18.51
C ARG A 350 19.56 -0.86 -18.18
N LEU A 351 19.42 -1.83 -17.28
CA LEU A 351 18.11 -2.34 -16.85
C LEU A 351 17.27 -1.22 -16.21
N GLY A 352 17.85 -0.43 -15.31
CA GLY A 352 17.15 0.71 -14.69
C GLY A 352 16.73 1.77 -15.71
N SER A 353 17.54 2.02 -16.74
CA SER A 353 17.20 2.97 -17.81
C SER A 353 16.02 2.46 -18.64
N LEU A 354 16.01 1.17 -19.01
CA LEU A 354 14.91 0.55 -19.76
C LEU A 354 13.58 0.57 -18.99
N LEU A 355 13.62 0.38 -17.67
CA LEU A 355 12.43 0.39 -16.81
C LEU A 355 11.88 1.81 -16.55
N THR A 356 12.63 2.86 -16.88
CA THR A 356 12.22 4.24 -16.62
C THR A 356 11.08 4.64 -17.55
N GLY A 357 9.96 5.10 -16.97
CA GLY A 357 8.81 5.60 -17.74
C GLY A 357 7.87 4.52 -18.26
N ILE A 358 8.07 3.26 -17.86
CA ILE A 358 7.20 2.13 -18.21
C ILE A 358 5.77 2.27 -17.66
N GLY A 359 5.63 2.95 -16.53
CA GLY A 359 4.34 3.14 -15.86
C GLY A 359 3.87 1.91 -15.08
N ASP A 360 2.57 1.83 -14.83
CA ASP A 360 1.93 0.79 -14.01
C ASP A 360 1.17 -0.22 -14.88
N ILE A 361 1.90 -1.14 -15.51
CA ILE A 361 1.32 -2.11 -16.45
C ILE A 361 0.23 -2.95 -15.76
N GLU A 362 0.48 -3.41 -14.52
CA GLU A 362 -0.44 -4.20 -13.69
C GLU A 362 -1.84 -3.55 -13.64
N ARG A 363 -1.91 -2.25 -13.32
CA ARG A 363 -3.20 -1.52 -13.28
C ARG A 363 -3.76 -1.19 -14.67
N LEU A 364 -2.91 -0.93 -15.66
CA LEU A 364 -3.34 -0.64 -17.03
C LEU A 364 -4.05 -1.87 -17.65
N ILE A 365 -3.53 -3.07 -17.42
CA ILE A 365 -4.18 -4.32 -17.84
C ILE A 365 -5.56 -4.44 -17.19
N GLY A 366 -5.67 -4.16 -15.88
CA GLY A 366 -6.96 -4.13 -15.17
C GLY A 366 -7.97 -3.19 -15.82
N ARG A 367 -7.53 -2.01 -16.30
CA ARG A 367 -8.39 -1.07 -17.03
C ARG A 367 -8.83 -1.58 -18.40
N VAL A 368 -7.95 -2.28 -19.13
CA VAL A 368 -8.29 -2.94 -20.40
C VAL A 368 -9.40 -3.96 -20.18
N MET A 369 -9.28 -4.80 -19.13
CA MET A 369 -10.27 -5.82 -18.81
C MET A 369 -11.65 -5.26 -18.44
N SER A 370 -11.70 -4.08 -17.80
CA SER A 370 -12.98 -3.38 -17.54
C SER A 370 -13.55 -2.60 -18.72
N GLY A 371 -12.83 -2.60 -19.83
CA GLY A 371 -13.19 -1.81 -20.99
C GLY A 371 -13.11 -0.28 -20.80
N ARG A 372 -12.24 0.17 -19.89
CA ARG A 372 -12.04 1.59 -19.54
C ARG A 372 -10.68 2.14 -19.96
N ALA A 373 -9.85 1.33 -20.59
CA ALA A 373 -8.58 1.77 -21.13
C ALA A 373 -8.82 2.75 -22.29
N GLY A 374 -8.23 3.94 -22.19
CA GLY A 374 -8.20 4.92 -23.27
C GLY A 374 -7.03 4.70 -24.24
N PRO A 375 -6.93 5.50 -25.31
CA PRO A 375 -5.82 5.40 -26.28
C PRO A 375 -4.44 5.55 -25.62
N ARG A 376 -4.32 6.50 -24.67
CA ARG A 376 -3.07 6.72 -23.91
C ARG A 376 -2.69 5.53 -23.03
N ASP A 377 -3.66 4.78 -22.51
CA ASP A 377 -3.38 3.60 -21.68
C ASP A 377 -2.79 2.47 -22.55
N LEU A 378 -3.38 2.24 -23.73
CA LEU A 378 -2.89 1.24 -24.69
C LEU A 378 -1.53 1.62 -25.26
N GLU A 379 -1.30 2.91 -25.55
CA GLU A 379 0.01 3.40 -25.97
C GLU A 379 1.09 3.15 -24.89
N ARG A 380 0.76 3.35 -23.61
CA ARG A 380 1.67 3.01 -22.49
C ARG A 380 1.97 1.51 -22.42
N ILE A 381 0.96 0.65 -22.61
CA ILE A 381 1.18 -0.80 -22.69
C ILE A 381 2.10 -1.14 -23.87
N GLY A 382 1.87 -0.56 -25.05
CA GLY A 382 2.73 -0.78 -26.23
C GLY A 382 4.18 -0.36 -26.02
N ARG A 383 4.41 0.77 -25.34
CA ARG A 383 5.76 1.21 -24.96
C ARG A 383 6.40 0.26 -23.97
N ALA A 384 5.64 -0.25 -23.01
CA ALA A 384 6.12 -1.19 -22.01
C ALA A 384 6.46 -2.56 -22.59
N THR A 385 5.71 -3.05 -23.58
CA THR A 385 6.05 -4.31 -24.27
C THR A 385 7.23 -4.14 -25.22
N ALA A 386 7.38 -2.96 -25.85
CA ALA A 386 8.49 -2.70 -26.78
C ALA A 386 9.89 -2.78 -26.15
N ILE A 387 10.03 -2.57 -24.84
CA ILE A 387 11.33 -2.67 -24.16
C ILE A 387 11.72 -4.11 -23.80
N LEU A 388 10.78 -5.06 -23.80
CA LEU A 388 11.00 -6.41 -23.27
C LEU A 388 12.12 -7.18 -23.98
N PRO A 389 12.26 -7.15 -25.32
CA PRO A 389 13.40 -7.79 -25.99
C PRO A 389 14.74 -7.25 -25.50
N GLU A 390 14.84 -5.93 -25.31
CA GLU A 390 16.06 -5.31 -24.79
C GLU A 390 16.33 -5.66 -23.33
N VAL A 391 15.29 -5.80 -22.50
CA VAL A 391 15.41 -6.27 -21.12
C VAL A 391 15.94 -7.70 -21.09
N ILE A 392 15.43 -8.60 -21.93
CA ILE A 392 15.90 -9.98 -22.05
C ILE A 392 17.38 -10.01 -22.44
N VAL A 393 17.79 -9.19 -23.41
CA VAL A 393 19.19 -9.06 -23.83
C VAL A 393 20.07 -8.49 -22.71
N ALA A 394 19.58 -7.50 -21.96
CA ALA A 394 20.32 -6.85 -20.86
C ALA A 394 20.52 -7.78 -19.65
N LEU A 395 19.54 -8.65 -19.36
CA LEU A 395 19.70 -9.75 -18.41
C LEU A 395 20.77 -10.73 -18.93
N GLY A 396 20.65 -11.13 -20.20
CA GLY A 396 21.57 -12.05 -20.86
C GLY A 396 21.55 -13.45 -20.23
N HIS A 397 22.61 -14.23 -20.48
CA HIS A 397 22.74 -15.57 -19.90
C HIS A 397 23.23 -15.47 -18.45
N THR A 398 22.30 -15.46 -17.51
CA THR A 398 22.55 -15.50 -16.06
C THR A 398 22.02 -16.78 -15.44
N ALA A 399 22.59 -17.19 -14.30
CA ALA A 399 22.10 -18.32 -13.50
C ALA A 399 21.21 -17.84 -12.34
N GLY A 400 20.57 -18.79 -11.65
CA GLY A 400 19.71 -18.54 -10.49
C GLY A 400 18.50 -17.67 -10.85
N LEU A 401 18.05 -16.86 -9.89
CA LEU A 401 16.83 -16.06 -10.01
C LEU A 401 16.81 -15.15 -11.26
N LEU A 402 17.93 -14.48 -11.61
CA LEU A 402 17.95 -13.63 -12.81
C LEU A 402 17.78 -14.44 -14.10
N GLY A 403 18.36 -15.64 -14.16
CA GLY A 403 18.17 -16.56 -15.28
C GLY A 403 16.74 -17.07 -15.40
N GLU A 404 16.11 -17.41 -14.28
CA GLU A 404 14.70 -17.81 -14.23
C GLU A 404 13.77 -16.67 -14.67
N LEU A 405 14.05 -15.44 -14.23
CA LEU A 405 13.30 -14.25 -14.66
C LEU A 405 13.47 -13.98 -16.16
N ALA A 406 14.69 -14.11 -16.68
CA ALA A 406 14.96 -13.94 -18.12
C ALA A 406 14.25 -15.01 -18.97
N ALA A 407 14.33 -16.29 -18.57
CA ALA A 407 13.68 -17.40 -19.26
C ALA A 407 12.15 -17.34 -19.16
N GLY A 408 11.63 -16.73 -18.09
CA GLY A 408 10.20 -16.55 -17.88
C GLY A 408 9.58 -15.39 -18.67
N LEU A 409 10.40 -14.46 -19.18
CA LEU A 409 9.96 -13.22 -19.82
C LEU A 409 9.69 -13.44 -21.31
N ASP A 410 8.44 -13.25 -21.71
CA ASP A 410 8.02 -13.24 -23.11
C ASP A 410 8.39 -11.89 -23.75
N PRO A 411 9.01 -11.85 -24.94
CA PRO A 411 9.36 -10.59 -25.61
C PRO A 411 8.13 -9.77 -26.04
N LEU A 412 6.96 -10.39 -26.21
CA LEU A 412 5.70 -9.74 -26.60
C LEU A 412 5.81 -8.84 -27.86
N ASP A 413 6.67 -9.22 -28.80
CA ASP A 413 6.91 -8.47 -30.05
C ASP A 413 5.61 -8.29 -30.85
N ASP A 414 4.72 -9.28 -30.83
CA ASP A 414 3.43 -9.25 -31.49
C ASP A 414 2.49 -8.19 -30.89
N VAL A 415 2.51 -8.02 -29.57
CA VAL A 415 1.71 -7.02 -28.86
C VAL A 415 2.26 -5.62 -29.11
N ALA A 416 3.58 -5.45 -28.98
CA ALA A 416 4.26 -4.19 -29.26
C ALA A 416 4.04 -3.74 -30.70
N ALA A 417 4.21 -4.64 -31.67
CA ALA A 417 4.00 -4.36 -33.09
C ALA A 417 2.55 -3.98 -33.39
N ARG A 418 1.56 -4.72 -32.86
CA ARG A 418 0.15 -4.44 -33.12
C ARG A 418 -0.28 -3.08 -32.58
N ILE A 419 0.11 -2.74 -31.36
CA ILE A 419 -0.19 -1.44 -30.76
C ILE A 419 0.55 -0.33 -31.53
N GLY A 420 1.83 -0.52 -31.80
CA GLY A 420 2.68 0.47 -32.48
C GLY A 420 2.30 0.74 -33.93
N SER A 421 1.76 -0.26 -34.65
CA SER A 421 1.24 -0.05 -36.02
C SER A 421 -0.05 0.76 -36.05
N MET A 422 -0.81 0.74 -34.95
CA MET A 422 -2.17 1.27 -34.89
C MET A 422 -2.24 2.64 -34.22
N LEU A 423 -1.52 2.84 -33.12
CA LEU A 423 -1.58 4.07 -32.33
C LEU A 423 -0.42 5.02 -32.65
N GLY A 424 -0.75 6.31 -32.84
CA GLY A 424 0.24 7.38 -32.97
C GLY A 424 0.96 7.67 -31.64
N GLU A 425 2.03 8.46 -31.70
CA GLU A 425 2.70 8.95 -30.49
C GLU A 425 1.90 10.12 -29.88
N GLY A 426 1.87 10.19 -28.54
CA GLY A 426 1.22 11.28 -27.81
C GLY A 426 -0.30 11.17 -27.81
N CYS A 427 -0.83 9.95 -27.68
CA CYS A 427 -2.28 9.71 -27.66
C CYS A 427 -3.02 10.59 -26.63
N PRO A 428 -4.22 11.11 -26.98
CA PRO A 428 -5.06 11.89 -26.08
C PRO A 428 -5.54 11.03 -24.90
N ALA A 429 -5.86 11.70 -23.80
CA ALA A 429 -6.38 11.03 -22.60
C ALA A 429 -7.78 10.43 -22.83
N PHE A 430 -8.64 11.12 -23.58
CA PHE A 430 -9.99 10.67 -23.86
C PHE A 430 -10.17 10.23 -25.31
N ALA A 431 -10.80 9.08 -25.51
CA ALA A 431 -11.08 8.55 -26.85
C ALA A 431 -11.99 9.47 -27.69
N ARG A 432 -12.86 10.26 -27.04
CA ARG A 432 -13.75 11.22 -27.71
C ARG A 432 -13.02 12.35 -28.44
N ASP A 433 -11.75 12.59 -28.11
CA ASP A 433 -10.97 13.67 -28.70
C ASP A 433 -10.41 13.28 -30.09
N GLY A 434 -10.43 11.98 -30.43
CA GLY A 434 -9.99 11.44 -31.72
C GLY A 434 -8.50 11.66 -32.01
N GLY A 435 -8.08 11.31 -33.22
CA GLY A 435 -6.73 11.58 -33.73
C GLY A 435 -5.63 10.67 -33.16
N PHE A 436 -5.98 9.49 -32.65
CA PHE A 436 -5.02 8.57 -32.05
C PHE A 436 -4.62 7.39 -32.94
N ILE A 437 -5.40 7.08 -33.99
CA ILE A 437 -5.06 6.06 -34.98
C ILE A 437 -4.07 6.62 -36.01
N ARG A 438 -2.99 5.87 -36.31
CA ARG A 438 -1.99 6.23 -37.32
C ARG A 438 -2.58 6.28 -38.73
N PRO A 439 -2.13 7.23 -39.59
CA PRO A 439 -2.43 7.18 -41.03
C PRO A 439 -1.96 5.87 -41.66
N GLY A 440 -2.72 5.33 -42.60
CA GLY A 440 -2.44 4.05 -43.28
C GLY A 440 -2.86 2.80 -42.51
N CYS A 441 -3.40 2.94 -41.29
CA CYS A 441 -3.89 1.81 -40.50
C CYS A 441 -5.25 1.29 -41.00
N ASP A 442 -6.13 2.17 -41.45
CA ASP A 442 -7.48 1.84 -41.94
C ASP A 442 -7.83 2.77 -43.10
N THR A 443 -8.02 2.20 -44.29
CA THR A 443 -8.25 2.97 -45.51
C THR A 443 -9.53 3.80 -45.44
N LYS A 444 -10.58 3.25 -44.83
CA LYS A 444 -11.87 3.95 -44.67
C LYS A 444 -11.72 5.18 -43.76
N LEU A 445 -11.00 5.05 -42.65
CA LEU A 445 -10.70 6.17 -41.75
C LEU A 445 -9.89 7.26 -42.46
N ASP A 446 -8.89 6.88 -43.26
CA ASP A 446 -8.08 7.82 -44.00
C ASP A 446 -8.92 8.60 -45.04
N GLU A 447 -9.80 7.92 -45.79
CA GLU A 447 -10.74 8.56 -46.71
C GLU A 447 -11.68 9.54 -46.00
N LEU A 448 -12.19 9.18 -44.82
CA LEU A 448 -13.06 10.04 -44.00
C LEU A 448 -12.31 11.28 -43.48
N ARG A 449 -11.07 11.09 -43.01
CA ARG A 449 -10.18 12.19 -42.58
C ARG A 449 -9.84 13.12 -43.75
N GLU A 450 -9.59 12.57 -44.93
CA GLU A 450 -9.34 13.36 -46.15
C GLU A 450 -10.58 14.19 -46.50
N MET A 451 -11.78 13.61 -46.50
CA MET A 451 -13.04 14.33 -46.73
C MET A 451 -13.24 15.48 -45.73
N ALA A 452 -12.96 15.25 -44.44
CA ALA A 452 -13.04 16.30 -43.41
C ALA A 452 -12.00 17.41 -43.64
N SER A 453 -10.74 17.04 -43.95
CA SER A 453 -9.66 18.00 -44.19
C SER A 453 -9.87 18.83 -45.46
N GLY A 454 -10.36 18.21 -46.55
CA GLY A 454 -10.75 18.88 -47.79
C GLY A 454 -11.89 19.88 -47.59
N GLY A 455 -12.70 19.70 -46.53
CA GLY A 455 -13.66 20.68 -46.04
C GLY A 455 -13.01 22.01 -45.61
N LYS A 456 -11.91 21.97 -44.86
CA LYS A 456 -11.21 23.19 -44.39
C LYS A 456 -10.57 23.98 -45.53
N ALA A 457 -9.96 23.28 -46.49
CA ALA A 457 -9.41 23.90 -47.70
C ALA A 457 -10.51 24.50 -48.58
N TRP A 458 -11.69 23.88 -48.61
CA TRP A 458 -12.86 24.44 -49.29
C TRP A 458 -13.40 25.68 -48.56
N ILE A 459 -13.51 25.68 -47.23
CA ILE A 459 -13.96 26.84 -46.44
C ILE A 459 -13.08 28.07 -46.68
N THR A 460 -11.77 27.85 -46.79
CA THR A 460 -10.81 28.94 -47.07
C THR A 460 -11.04 29.55 -48.44
N ARG A 461 -11.29 28.71 -49.46
CA ARG A 461 -11.63 29.16 -50.82
C ARG A 461 -12.99 29.85 -50.86
N TYR A 462 -14.01 29.25 -50.26
CA TYR A 462 -15.36 29.81 -50.15
C TYR A 462 -15.36 31.20 -49.50
N GLN A 463 -14.57 31.40 -48.43
CA GLN A 463 -14.41 32.72 -47.83
C GLN A 463 -13.81 33.74 -48.81
N ALA A 464 -12.76 33.36 -49.55
CA ALA A 464 -12.12 34.26 -50.51
C ALA A 464 -13.06 34.62 -51.67
N ASP A 465 -13.80 33.63 -52.18
CA ASP A 465 -14.78 33.81 -53.25
C ASP A 465 -15.94 34.72 -52.80
N GLU A 466 -16.46 34.54 -51.58
CA GLU A 466 -17.52 35.40 -51.04
C GLU A 466 -17.02 36.83 -50.73
N ILE A 467 -15.76 37.01 -50.29
CA ILE A 467 -15.16 38.35 -50.15
C ILE A 467 -15.09 39.05 -51.51
N ALA A 468 -14.62 38.35 -52.56
CA ALA A 468 -14.52 38.89 -53.90
C ALA A 468 -15.89 39.21 -54.50
N ARG A 469 -16.89 38.35 -54.28
CA ARG A 469 -18.27 38.51 -54.79
C ARG A 469 -19.02 39.66 -54.14
N THR A 470 -18.91 39.80 -52.81
CA THR A 470 -19.69 40.78 -52.05
C THR A 470 -18.95 42.12 -51.87
N GLY A 471 -17.62 42.14 -52.07
CA GLY A 471 -16.79 43.30 -51.79
C GLY A 471 -16.72 43.67 -50.30
N ILE A 472 -16.94 42.69 -49.41
CA ILE A 472 -16.89 42.85 -47.95
C ILE A 472 -15.56 42.27 -47.45
N PRO A 473 -14.51 43.09 -47.29
CA PRO A 473 -13.17 42.60 -46.89
C PRO A 473 -13.13 42.04 -45.45
N SER A 474 -14.11 42.40 -44.62
CA SER A 474 -14.20 41.91 -43.23
C SER A 474 -14.97 40.59 -43.08
N LEU A 475 -15.45 39.99 -44.19
CA LEU A 475 -16.23 38.76 -44.14
C LEU A 475 -15.36 37.59 -43.69
N LYS A 476 -15.80 36.87 -42.67
CA LYS A 476 -15.08 35.72 -42.13
C LYS A 476 -15.99 34.52 -41.97
N VAL A 477 -15.54 33.34 -42.39
CA VAL A 477 -16.22 32.09 -42.05
C VAL A 477 -15.78 31.69 -40.63
N GLY A 478 -16.74 31.70 -39.70
CA GLY A 478 -16.55 31.27 -38.32
C GLY A 478 -17.26 29.93 -38.06
N PHE A 479 -16.98 29.32 -36.90
CA PHE A 479 -17.64 28.11 -36.42
C PHE A 479 -18.17 28.30 -35.00
N ASN A 480 -19.37 27.80 -34.74
CA ASN A 480 -20.03 27.78 -33.44
C ASN A 480 -20.61 26.38 -33.19
N ARG A 481 -20.44 25.87 -31.96
CA ARG A 481 -21.05 24.60 -31.51
C ARG A 481 -22.58 24.53 -31.62
N VAL A 482 -23.30 25.66 -31.59
CA VAL A 482 -24.78 25.69 -31.57
C VAL A 482 -25.41 25.53 -32.95
N PHE A 483 -24.84 26.12 -34.00
CA PHE A 483 -25.43 26.08 -35.35
C PHE A 483 -24.42 25.89 -36.49
N GLY A 484 -23.16 25.58 -36.17
CA GLY A 484 -22.12 25.20 -37.13
C GLY A 484 -21.36 26.38 -37.73
N PHE A 485 -20.93 26.24 -38.98
CA PHE A 485 -20.27 27.26 -39.77
C PHE A 485 -21.22 28.41 -40.09
N PHE A 486 -20.68 29.63 -40.08
CA PHE A 486 -21.43 30.85 -40.41
C PHE A 486 -20.52 31.89 -41.06
N LEU A 487 -21.13 32.78 -41.83
CA LEU A 487 -20.51 33.96 -42.38
C LEU A 487 -20.72 35.13 -41.42
N GLU A 488 -19.65 35.66 -40.86
CA GLU A 488 -19.68 36.85 -39.99
C GLU A 488 -19.42 38.10 -40.83
N VAL A 489 -20.38 39.03 -40.80
CA VAL A 489 -20.32 40.30 -41.52
C VAL A 489 -20.44 41.44 -40.53
N GLY A 490 -19.49 42.39 -40.56
CA GLY A 490 -19.54 43.57 -39.71
C GLY A 490 -20.76 44.44 -40.01
N ARG A 491 -21.35 45.05 -38.97
CA ARG A 491 -22.60 45.84 -39.08
C ARG A 491 -22.55 46.94 -40.16
N ASN A 492 -21.38 47.53 -40.37
CA ASN A 492 -21.16 48.60 -41.37
C ASN A 492 -21.35 48.11 -42.82
N HIS A 493 -21.35 46.80 -43.05
CA HIS A 493 -21.52 46.17 -44.35
C HIS A 493 -22.86 45.42 -44.50
N ALA A 494 -23.78 45.55 -43.53
CA ALA A 494 -25.07 44.84 -43.55
C ALA A 494 -25.90 45.14 -44.82
N GLY A 495 -25.82 46.35 -45.36
CA GLY A 495 -26.50 46.73 -46.60
C GLY A 495 -25.92 46.11 -47.88
N LYS A 496 -24.74 45.48 -47.81
CA LYS A 496 -24.11 44.74 -48.91
C LYS A 496 -24.35 43.23 -48.84
N VAL A 497 -25.07 42.76 -47.82
CA VAL A 497 -25.34 41.33 -47.63
C VAL A 497 -26.35 40.87 -48.70
N PRO A 498 -26.03 39.84 -49.50
CA PRO A 498 -26.94 39.32 -50.50
C PRO A 498 -28.25 38.75 -49.91
N PRO A 499 -29.38 38.81 -50.62
CA PRO A 499 -30.67 38.34 -50.12
C PRO A 499 -30.74 36.82 -49.88
N GLU A 500 -29.88 36.02 -50.52
CA GLU A 500 -29.79 34.57 -50.33
C GLU A 500 -29.14 34.15 -49.00
N TYR A 501 -28.56 35.09 -48.26
CA TYR A 501 -27.97 34.82 -46.94
C TYR A 501 -29.06 34.68 -45.88
N ILE A 502 -29.11 33.51 -45.23
CA ILE A 502 -30.07 33.21 -44.18
C ILE A 502 -29.49 33.64 -42.84
N ARG A 503 -30.06 34.67 -42.21
CA ARG A 503 -29.57 35.19 -40.92
C ARG A 503 -29.79 34.17 -39.79
N LYS A 504 -28.73 33.90 -39.00
CA LYS A 504 -28.73 32.96 -37.87
C LYS A 504 -28.69 33.66 -36.51
N GLN A 505 -27.84 34.69 -36.36
CA GLN A 505 -27.62 35.36 -35.08
C GLN A 505 -27.15 36.80 -35.28
N THR A 506 -27.54 37.70 -34.38
CA THR A 506 -27.02 39.07 -34.31
C THR A 506 -26.14 39.23 -33.07
N VAL A 507 -24.92 39.73 -33.24
CA VAL A 507 -23.96 40.03 -32.16
C VAL A 507 -23.71 41.53 -32.09
N LYS A 508 -23.08 42.02 -31.01
CA LYS A 508 -22.94 43.46 -30.72
C LYS A 508 -22.38 44.27 -31.92
N ASN A 509 -21.39 43.73 -32.65
CA ASN A 509 -20.70 44.42 -33.76
C ASN A 509 -20.82 43.73 -35.13
N ALA A 510 -21.53 42.61 -35.23
CA ALA A 510 -21.61 41.81 -36.46
C ALA A 510 -22.94 41.06 -36.57
N GLU A 511 -23.28 40.63 -37.79
CA GLU A 511 -24.38 39.72 -38.09
C GLU A 511 -23.82 38.41 -38.66
N ARG A 512 -24.44 37.28 -38.27
CA ARG A 512 -24.02 35.94 -38.68
C ARG A 512 -25.08 35.32 -39.60
N TYR A 513 -24.64 34.84 -40.76
CA TYR A 513 -25.48 34.26 -41.80
C TYR A 513 -25.02 32.84 -42.18
N THR A 514 -25.88 32.10 -42.86
CA THR A 514 -25.52 30.86 -43.57
C THR A 514 -26.03 30.92 -45.01
N THR A 515 -25.49 30.09 -45.89
CA THR A 515 -25.95 29.89 -47.27
C THR A 515 -26.30 28.42 -47.51
N PRO A 516 -27.16 28.09 -48.49
CA PRO A 516 -27.46 26.70 -48.82
C PRO A 516 -26.21 25.87 -49.14
N GLU A 517 -25.23 26.47 -49.84
CA GLU A 517 -23.96 25.84 -50.19
C GLU A 517 -23.10 25.56 -48.94
N LEU A 518 -22.97 26.55 -48.05
CA LEU A 518 -22.23 26.40 -46.79
C LEU A 518 -22.89 25.34 -45.88
N ASP A 519 -24.23 25.31 -45.82
CA ASP A 519 -24.98 24.33 -45.02
C ASP A 519 -24.83 22.91 -45.58
N GLN A 520 -24.86 22.74 -46.92
CA GLN A 520 -24.63 21.45 -47.56
C GLN A 520 -23.22 20.94 -47.29
N ARG A 521 -22.21 21.80 -47.45
CA ARG A 521 -20.82 21.42 -47.18
C ARG A 521 -20.58 21.14 -45.71
N GLN A 522 -21.17 21.91 -44.81
CA GLN A 522 -21.13 21.66 -43.37
C GLN A 522 -21.63 20.26 -43.04
N ARG A 523 -22.78 19.83 -43.57
CA ARG A 523 -23.32 18.49 -43.31
C ARG A 523 -22.38 17.39 -43.77
N GLN A 524 -21.73 17.56 -44.93
CA GLN A 524 -20.73 16.61 -45.41
C GLN A 524 -19.50 16.54 -44.51
N VAL A 525 -18.95 17.69 -44.10
CA VAL A 525 -17.75 17.75 -43.27
C VAL A 525 -18.00 17.21 -41.87
N LEU A 526 -19.07 17.69 -41.20
CA LEU A 526 -19.42 17.22 -39.85
C LEU A 526 -19.80 15.74 -39.86
N GLY A 527 -20.52 15.27 -40.88
CA GLY A 527 -20.85 13.85 -41.03
C GLY A 527 -19.61 12.97 -41.22
N ALA A 528 -18.62 13.45 -41.98
CA ALA A 528 -17.34 12.75 -42.15
C ALA A 528 -16.50 12.76 -40.85
N GLU A 529 -16.48 13.86 -40.10
CA GLU A 529 -15.80 13.93 -38.79
C GLU A 529 -16.44 12.98 -37.76
N ASP A 530 -17.78 12.95 -37.68
CA ASP A 530 -18.50 12.05 -36.77
C ASP A 530 -18.29 10.56 -37.14
N GLU A 531 -18.35 10.22 -38.44
CA GLU A 531 -18.09 8.86 -38.92
C GLU A 531 -16.63 8.45 -38.77
N ALA A 532 -15.68 9.37 -38.95
CA ALA A 532 -14.25 9.13 -38.67
C ALA A 532 -14.03 8.82 -37.18
N LEU A 533 -14.61 9.62 -36.28
CA LEU A 533 -14.52 9.37 -34.84
C LEU A 533 -15.15 8.03 -34.47
N ARG A 534 -16.32 7.70 -35.04
CA ARG A 534 -16.98 6.41 -34.83
C ARG A 534 -16.08 5.25 -35.25
N ARG A 535 -15.44 5.34 -36.43
CA ARG A 535 -14.50 4.32 -36.91
C ARG A 535 -13.25 4.22 -36.03
N GLU A 536 -12.71 5.33 -35.55
CA GLU A 536 -11.60 5.32 -34.58
C GLU A 536 -11.97 4.60 -33.28
N LEU A 537 -13.20 4.79 -32.78
CA LEU A 537 -13.69 4.13 -31.58
C LEU A 537 -13.89 2.61 -31.78
N GLU A 538 -14.39 2.19 -32.95
CA GLU A 538 -14.47 0.75 -33.32
C GLU A 538 -13.08 0.11 -33.32
N LEU A 539 -12.12 0.76 -33.98
CA LEU A 539 -10.72 0.33 -34.05
C LEU A 539 -10.09 0.24 -32.64
N LEU A 540 -10.35 1.24 -31.78
CA LEU A 540 -9.88 1.19 -30.39
C LEU A 540 -10.44 -0.02 -29.63
N GLU A 541 -11.71 -0.35 -29.82
CA GLU A 541 -12.34 -1.50 -29.19
C GLU A 541 -11.74 -2.82 -29.70
N GLU A 542 -11.51 -2.94 -31.02
CA GLU A 542 -10.79 -4.09 -31.61
C GLU A 542 -9.41 -4.27 -30.97
N LEU A 543 -8.67 -3.18 -30.77
CA LEU A 543 -7.36 -3.21 -30.11
C LEU A 543 -7.47 -3.62 -28.63
N ARG A 544 -8.48 -3.14 -27.90
CA ARG A 544 -8.72 -3.52 -26.50
C ARG A 544 -9.04 -5.00 -26.36
N VAL A 545 -9.89 -5.54 -27.24
CA VAL A 545 -10.18 -6.97 -27.28
C VAL A 545 -8.91 -7.77 -27.54
N PHE A 546 -8.08 -7.36 -28.51
CA PHE A 546 -6.80 -8.01 -28.76
C PHE A 546 -5.88 -8.01 -27.52
N VAL A 547 -5.68 -6.85 -26.88
CA VAL A 547 -4.82 -6.75 -25.69
C VAL A 547 -5.37 -7.57 -24.52
N SER A 548 -6.71 -7.59 -24.34
CA SER A 548 -7.35 -8.38 -23.29
C SER A 548 -7.06 -9.88 -23.41
N GLN A 549 -6.94 -10.40 -24.64
CA GLN A 549 -6.61 -11.81 -24.91
C GLN A 549 -5.15 -12.14 -24.54
N GLN A 550 -4.27 -11.14 -24.52
CA GLN A 550 -2.85 -11.31 -24.20
C GLN A 550 -2.54 -11.14 -22.70
N ARG A 551 -3.58 -10.97 -21.88
CA ARG A 551 -3.46 -10.72 -20.45
C ARG A 551 -2.51 -11.67 -19.70
N PRO A 552 -2.57 -13.01 -19.83
CA PRO A 552 -1.69 -13.89 -19.05
C PRO A 552 -0.21 -13.64 -19.32
N ARG A 553 0.15 -13.31 -20.57
CA ARG A 553 1.52 -12.97 -20.96
C ARG A 553 1.94 -11.62 -20.37
N LEU A 554 1.03 -10.64 -20.39
CA LEU A 554 1.26 -9.29 -19.84
C LEU A 554 1.37 -9.28 -18.31
N ASP A 555 0.50 -9.99 -17.58
CA ASP A 555 0.54 -10.09 -16.12
C ASP A 555 1.84 -10.76 -15.65
N LYS A 556 2.24 -11.83 -16.33
CA LYS A 556 3.54 -12.49 -16.08
C LYS A 556 4.71 -11.54 -16.32
N ALA A 557 4.70 -10.80 -17.42
CA ALA A 557 5.74 -9.81 -17.73
C ALA A 557 5.78 -8.69 -16.68
N ALA A 558 4.64 -8.14 -16.28
CA ALA A 558 4.55 -7.10 -15.25
C ALA A 558 5.13 -7.59 -13.90
N GLY A 559 4.79 -8.81 -13.47
CA GLY A 559 5.33 -9.41 -12.25
C GLY A 559 6.85 -9.64 -12.30
N ILE A 560 7.38 -10.07 -13.45
CA ILE A 560 8.83 -10.24 -13.65
C ILE A 560 9.54 -8.88 -13.65
N LEU A 561 9.01 -7.89 -14.39
CA LEU A 561 9.58 -6.54 -14.44
C LEU A 561 9.60 -5.88 -13.07
N ALA A 562 8.53 -6.02 -12.27
CA ALA A 562 8.50 -5.52 -10.89
C ALA A 562 9.62 -6.15 -10.04
N ARG A 563 9.88 -7.46 -10.16
CA ARG A 563 10.98 -8.14 -9.44
C ARG A 563 12.35 -7.63 -9.89
N ILE A 564 12.56 -7.47 -11.19
CA ILE A 564 13.81 -6.93 -11.74
C ILE A 564 14.03 -5.50 -11.22
N ASP A 565 13.00 -4.66 -11.24
CA ASP A 565 13.04 -3.27 -10.76
C ASP A 565 13.46 -3.20 -9.28
N VAL A 566 12.86 -4.04 -8.43
CA VAL A 566 13.25 -4.12 -7.01
C VAL A 566 14.71 -4.56 -6.86
N LEU A 567 15.16 -5.60 -7.57
CA LEU A 567 16.54 -6.09 -7.48
C LEU A 567 17.55 -5.03 -7.96
N VAL A 568 17.23 -4.30 -9.03
CA VAL A 568 18.04 -3.18 -9.53
C VAL A 568 18.08 -2.05 -8.53
N ALA A 569 16.95 -1.69 -7.90
CA ALA A 569 16.89 -0.67 -6.87
C ALA A 569 17.73 -1.04 -5.64
N LEU A 570 17.62 -2.27 -5.14
CA LEU A 570 18.43 -2.76 -4.02
C LEU A 570 19.93 -2.78 -4.36
N ALA A 571 20.29 -3.17 -5.58
CA ALA A 571 21.67 -3.16 -6.05
C ALA A 571 22.24 -1.73 -6.16
N ASP A 572 21.46 -0.78 -6.69
CA ASP A 572 21.88 0.62 -6.79
C ASP A 572 22.10 1.24 -5.40
N VAL A 573 21.19 0.98 -4.45
CA VAL A 573 21.34 1.43 -3.06
C VAL A 573 22.57 0.78 -2.42
N GLY A 574 22.72 -0.54 -2.54
CA GLY A 574 23.84 -1.28 -1.96
C GLY A 574 25.20 -0.79 -2.49
N ARG A 575 25.29 -0.57 -3.80
CA ARG A 575 26.49 -0.05 -4.48
C ARG A 575 26.80 1.39 -4.08
N SER A 576 25.82 2.31 -4.21
CA SER A 576 26.03 3.74 -3.97
C SER A 576 26.41 4.07 -2.53
N ARG A 577 26.05 3.21 -1.56
CA ARG A 577 26.35 3.39 -0.14
C ARG A 577 27.47 2.49 0.39
N GLY A 578 28.05 1.63 -0.45
CA GLY A 578 29.06 0.67 -0.03
C GLY A 578 28.55 -0.29 1.06
N TRP A 579 27.31 -0.73 0.94
CA TRP A 579 26.73 -1.75 1.82
C TRP A 579 27.22 -3.14 1.40
N ILE A 580 27.19 -4.09 2.32
CA ILE A 580 27.75 -5.44 2.11
C ILE A 580 26.64 -6.47 1.99
N ARG A 581 26.95 -7.57 1.29
CA ARG A 581 26.10 -8.76 1.25
C ARG A 581 26.12 -9.44 2.63
N PRO A 582 24.97 -9.64 3.30
CA PRO A 582 24.91 -10.45 4.51
C PRO A 582 25.06 -11.94 4.19
N GLU A 583 25.63 -12.69 5.14
CA GLU A 583 25.62 -14.15 5.17
C GLU A 583 24.35 -14.62 5.88
N ILE A 584 23.49 -15.37 5.18
CA ILE A 584 22.27 -15.95 5.77
C ILE A 584 22.57 -17.35 6.29
N THR A 585 22.12 -17.65 7.50
CA THR A 585 22.34 -18.95 8.15
C THR A 585 21.05 -19.54 8.71
N ASP A 586 20.99 -20.87 8.82
CA ASP A 586 19.87 -21.56 9.49
C ASP A 586 20.04 -21.65 11.01
N ASP A 587 21.21 -21.24 11.50
CA ASP A 587 21.50 -21.13 12.92
C ASP A 587 20.83 -19.90 13.55
N GLY A 588 20.97 -19.79 14.87
CA GLY A 588 20.41 -18.69 15.66
C GLY A 588 21.23 -17.41 15.64
N ALA A 589 22.23 -17.23 14.77
CA ALA A 589 23.18 -16.13 14.86
C ALA A 589 22.56 -14.76 14.53
N LEU A 590 23.05 -13.71 15.14
CA LEU A 590 22.88 -12.33 14.70
C LEU A 590 24.17 -11.59 15.03
N VAL A 591 25.10 -11.61 14.08
CA VAL A 591 26.45 -11.04 14.23
C VAL A 591 26.64 -9.96 13.19
N ILE A 592 26.86 -8.72 13.64
CA ILE A 592 27.04 -7.55 12.80
C ILE A 592 28.31 -6.83 13.25
N GLU A 593 29.26 -6.65 12.34
CA GLU A 593 30.48 -5.87 12.56
C GLU A 593 30.30 -4.48 11.95
N SER A 594 30.49 -3.44 12.76
CA SER A 594 30.38 -2.03 12.37
C SER A 594 29.06 -1.71 11.65
N GLY A 595 27.95 -2.17 12.22
CA GLY A 595 26.60 -1.91 11.69
C GLY A 595 26.23 -0.43 11.88
N ARG A 596 25.45 0.11 10.93
CA ARG A 596 24.90 1.46 10.97
C ARG A 596 23.39 1.43 10.75
N HIS A 597 22.68 2.41 11.29
CA HIS A 597 21.25 2.56 11.07
C HIS A 597 20.97 3.11 9.65
N PRO A 598 20.29 2.36 8.75
CA PRO A 598 20.18 2.71 7.32
C PRO A 598 19.47 4.06 7.08
N VAL A 599 18.44 4.37 7.86
CA VAL A 599 17.72 5.65 7.75
C VAL A 599 18.52 6.83 8.28
N LEU A 600 19.14 6.72 9.46
CA LEU A 600 19.94 7.82 10.01
C LEU A 600 21.22 8.07 9.21
N GLU A 601 21.76 7.03 8.55
CA GLU A 601 22.87 7.19 7.60
C GLU A 601 22.50 8.10 6.42
N GLU A 602 21.22 8.11 6.01
CA GLU A 602 20.71 9.03 4.97
C GLU A 602 20.45 10.43 5.52
N LEU A 603 19.85 10.52 6.70
CA LEU A 603 19.37 11.79 7.24
C LEU A 603 20.48 12.65 7.85
N LEU A 604 21.56 12.03 8.35
CA LEU A 604 22.65 12.72 9.02
C LEU A 604 23.82 12.99 8.07
N PRO A 605 24.60 14.07 8.29
CA PRO A 605 25.80 14.33 7.51
C PRO A 605 26.81 13.17 7.59
N ALA A 606 27.53 12.93 6.48
CA ALA A 606 28.54 11.88 6.40
C ALA A 606 29.56 11.98 7.55
N GLY A 607 29.86 10.83 8.19
CA GLY A 607 30.77 10.75 9.34
C GLY A 607 30.15 11.05 10.70
N THR A 608 28.87 11.43 10.78
CA THR A 608 28.18 11.71 12.07
C THR A 608 27.74 10.44 12.79
N LEU A 609 27.31 9.43 12.03
CA LEU A 609 26.75 8.20 12.60
C LEU A 609 27.86 7.23 13.03
N VAL A 610 27.85 6.84 14.29
CA VAL A 610 28.82 5.90 14.87
C VAL A 610 28.36 4.46 14.62
N ALA A 611 29.23 3.68 14.00
CA ALA A 611 29.00 2.26 13.74
C ALA A 611 29.20 1.42 15.01
N ASN A 612 28.39 0.38 15.17
CA ASN A 612 28.41 -0.47 16.37
C ASN A 612 28.39 -1.96 16.02
N ASP A 613 29.10 -2.75 16.81
CA ASP A 613 29.10 -4.21 16.72
C ASP A 613 27.89 -4.80 17.48
N LEU A 614 27.38 -5.92 16.99
CA LEU A 614 26.34 -6.70 17.65
C LEU A 614 26.68 -8.19 17.53
N GLY A 615 26.55 -8.92 18.63
CA GLY A 615 26.65 -10.38 18.65
C GLY A 615 25.58 -10.98 19.53
N LEU A 616 24.69 -11.76 18.92
CA LEU A 616 23.65 -12.52 19.58
C LEU A 616 23.55 -13.93 18.97
N ALA A 617 23.13 -14.91 19.76
CA ALA A 617 22.81 -16.24 19.28
C ALA A 617 21.58 -16.81 20.00
N ALA A 618 20.56 -17.24 19.24
CA ALA A 618 19.44 -17.96 19.80
C ALA A 618 19.88 -19.33 20.35
N ARG A 619 19.23 -19.76 21.44
CA ARG A 619 19.40 -21.09 22.00
C ARG A 619 18.43 -22.06 21.35
N LEU A 620 18.83 -22.55 20.18
CA LEU A 620 18.07 -23.58 19.48
C LEU A 620 18.29 -24.92 20.17
N SER A 621 17.24 -25.54 20.70
CA SER A 621 17.29 -26.91 21.23
C SER A 621 16.69 -27.89 20.22
N ASP A 622 17.50 -28.79 19.66
CA ASP A 622 17.02 -29.85 18.75
C ASP A 622 16.46 -31.07 19.52
N GLY A 623 15.99 -30.87 20.75
CA GLY A 623 15.40 -31.92 21.59
C GLY A 623 16.36 -33.00 22.12
N ILE A 624 17.64 -33.03 21.70
CA ILE A 624 18.58 -34.12 22.02
C ILE A 624 19.86 -33.65 22.75
N THR A 625 20.17 -32.34 22.78
CA THR A 625 21.44 -31.84 23.36
C THR A 625 21.20 -30.69 24.35
N PRO A 626 21.86 -30.67 25.53
CA PRO A 626 21.71 -29.57 26.48
C PRO A 626 22.21 -28.23 25.88
N PRO A 627 21.54 -27.10 26.23
CA PRO A 627 21.57 -25.82 25.50
C PRO A 627 22.93 -25.10 25.39
N GLU A 628 23.95 -25.51 26.16
CA GLU A 628 25.29 -24.91 26.10
C GLU A 628 26.29 -25.72 25.27
N LYS A 629 26.02 -26.99 24.95
CA LYS A 629 26.99 -27.89 24.28
C LYS A 629 26.82 -28.03 22.76
N ALA A 630 25.84 -27.34 22.17
CA ALA A 630 25.46 -27.51 20.76
C ALA A 630 25.53 -26.22 19.92
N LEU A 631 26.17 -25.15 20.41
CA LEU A 631 26.43 -23.98 19.55
C LEU A 631 27.54 -24.34 18.54
N PRO A 632 27.34 -24.09 17.24
CA PRO A 632 28.41 -24.19 16.25
C PRO A 632 29.67 -23.47 16.73
N PRO A 633 30.90 -23.93 16.41
CA PRO A 633 32.15 -23.34 16.91
C PRO A 633 32.26 -21.82 16.76
N GLY A 634 31.63 -21.24 15.74
CA GLY A 634 31.60 -19.79 15.49
C GLY A 634 30.55 -18.99 16.28
N LEU A 635 29.72 -19.63 17.12
CA LEU A 635 28.69 -19.00 17.96
C LEU A 635 28.93 -19.21 19.47
N ILE A 636 29.98 -19.95 19.84
CA ILE A 636 30.38 -20.18 21.22
C ILE A 636 30.73 -18.83 21.87
N GLY A 637 30.12 -18.54 23.03
CA GLY A 637 30.35 -17.31 23.78
C GLY A 637 29.42 -16.14 23.41
N LEU A 638 28.54 -16.29 22.41
CA LEU A 638 27.53 -15.27 22.11
C LEU A 638 26.34 -15.37 23.08
N PRO A 639 25.86 -14.25 23.63
CA PRO A 639 24.67 -14.23 24.46
C PRO A 639 23.40 -14.38 23.63
N SER A 640 22.32 -14.91 24.21
CA SER A 640 20.98 -14.86 23.62
C SER A 640 20.28 -13.54 23.95
N MET A 641 20.72 -12.83 24.99
CA MET A 641 20.16 -11.56 25.41
C MET A 641 21.23 -10.52 25.74
N LEU A 642 21.07 -9.30 25.23
CA LEU A 642 21.83 -8.13 25.65
C LEU A 642 20.98 -7.19 26.48
N LEU A 643 21.46 -6.88 27.69
CA LEU A 643 20.90 -5.83 28.55
C LEU A 643 21.64 -4.53 28.26
N ILE A 644 20.94 -3.56 27.68
CA ILE A 644 21.51 -2.31 27.18
C ILE A 644 21.19 -1.20 28.17
N THR A 645 22.23 -0.66 28.80
CA THR A 645 22.12 0.44 29.78
C THR A 645 22.80 1.71 29.26
N GLY A 646 22.43 2.86 29.83
CA GLY A 646 23.00 4.16 29.45
C GLY A 646 21.95 5.27 29.38
N PRO A 647 22.36 6.53 29.15
CA PRO A 647 21.45 7.67 29.11
C PRO A 647 20.47 7.61 27.92
N ASN A 648 19.33 8.29 28.01
CA ASN A 648 18.28 8.27 26.97
C ASN A 648 18.79 8.81 25.62
N MET A 649 19.58 9.89 25.64
CA MET A 649 20.20 10.47 24.45
C MET A 649 21.48 9.74 24.01
N GLY A 650 21.83 8.62 24.67
CA GLY A 650 23.04 7.87 24.36
C GLY A 650 22.98 7.16 23.00
N GLY A 651 21.79 6.83 22.49
CA GLY A 651 21.63 6.08 21.23
C GLY A 651 21.17 4.63 21.42
N LYS A 652 20.68 4.25 22.61
CA LYS A 652 20.12 2.90 22.89
C LYS A 652 19.05 2.49 21.88
N SER A 653 18.03 3.34 21.71
CA SER A 653 16.91 3.08 20.79
C SER A 653 17.35 3.06 19.32
N THR A 654 18.45 3.74 18.96
CA THR A 654 19.04 3.69 17.62
C THR A 654 19.72 2.35 17.39
N PHE A 655 20.52 1.87 18.35
CA PHE A 655 21.23 0.60 18.27
C PHE A 655 20.28 -0.59 18.14
N ILE A 656 19.21 -0.64 18.95
CA ILE A 656 18.23 -1.74 18.88
C ILE A 656 17.42 -1.70 17.57
N ARG A 657 17.02 -0.51 17.10
CA ARG A 657 16.33 -0.36 15.82
C ARG A 657 17.19 -0.81 14.66
N GLN A 658 18.47 -0.42 14.67
CA GLN A 658 19.43 -0.84 13.67
C GLN A 658 19.43 -2.36 13.51
N ALA A 659 19.53 -3.12 14.61
CA ALA A 659 19.56 -4.58 14.56
C ALA A 659 18.33 -5.19 13.86
N ALA A 660 17.13 -4.71 14.20
CA ALA A 660 15.89 -5.13 13.54
C ALA A 660 15.87 -4.79 12.05
N LEU A 661 16.24 -3.56 11.69
CA LEU A 661 16.25 -3.11 10.30
C LEU A 661 17.21 -3.94 9.45
N LEU A 662 18.40 -4.27 9.97
CA LEU A 662 19.36 -5.10 9.24
C LEU A 662 18.86 -6.53 9.03
N ALA A 663 18.16 -7.11 10.01
CA ALA A 663 17.53 -8.43 9.84
C ALA A 663 16.43 -8.42 8.77
N VAL A 664 15.56 -7.40 8.78
CA VAL A 664 14.50 -7.21 7.77
C VAL A 664 15.11 -7.03 6.38
N MET A 665 16.11 -6.17 6.24
CA MET A 665 16.79 -5.91 4.96
C MET A 665 17.44 -7.18 4.40
N ALA A 666 18.15 -7.94 5.24
CA ALA A 666 18.83 -9.16 4.82
C ALA A 666 17.84 -10.22 4.30
N GLN A 667 16.76 -10.48 5.05
CA GLN A 667 15.71 -11.44 4.64
C GLN A 667 14.81 -10.94 3.50
N ALA A 668 14.81 -9.63 3.22
CA ALA A 668 14.18 -9.08 2.01
C ALA A 668 15.03 -9.30 0.74
N GLY A 669 16.32 -9.61 0.88
CA GLY A 669 17.28 -9.77 -0.23
C GLY A 669 18.15 -8.55 -0.49
N SER A 670 18.20 -7.59 0.43
CA SER A 670 19.01 -6.38 0.36
C SER A 670 20.40 -6.56 0.99
N PHE A 671 21.37 -5.80 0.49
CA PHE A 671 22.62 -5.56 1.20
C PHE A 671 22.38 -4.70 2.44
N VAL A 672 23.28 -4.76 3.41
CA VAL A 672 23.15 -4.10 4.72
C VAL A 672 24.32 -3.14 5.01
N PRO A 673 24.07 -2.00 5.70
CA PRO A 673 25.10 -1.04 6.12
C PRO A 673 25.96 -1.59 7.28
N ALA A 674 26.89 -2.50 6.96
CA ALA A 674 27.84 -3.06 7.92
C ALA A 674 29.20 -3.29 7.24
N ARG A 675 30.22 -3.64 8.02
CA ARG A 675 31.49 -4.18 7.49
C ARG A 675 31.38 -5.67 7.22
N ARG A 676 30.66 -6.40 8.09
CA ARG A 676 30.31 -7.82 7.93
C ARG A 676 29.00 -8.09 8.65
N ALA A 677 28.17 -8.98 8.10
CA ALA A 677 26.93 -9.40 8.76
C ALA A 677 26.68 -10.90 8.52
N ARG A 678 26.37 -11.63 9.58
CA ARG A 678 25.86 -13.01 9.58
C ARG A 678 24.53 -13.02 10.33
N ILE A 679 23.47 -13.35 9.62
CA ILE A 679 22.08 -13.22 10.10
C ILE A 679 21.39 -14.57 9.94
N GLY A 680 21.15 -15.21 11.07
CA GLY A 680 20.31 -16.40 11.17
C GLY A 680 18.85 -16.08 10.91
N ILE A 681 18.09 -17.01 10.32
CA ILE A 681 16.67 -16.81 9.99
C ILE A 681 15.87 -16.32 11.21
N VAL A 682 15.18 -15.18 11.05
CA VAL A 682 14.20 -14.62 11.97
C VAL A 682 12.80 -14.92 11.42
N ASP A 683 12.02 -15.69 12.16
CA ASP A 683 10.63 -16.04 11.81
C ASP A 683 9.62 -15.00 12.33
N ARG A 684 9.90 -14.39 13.47
CA ARG A 684 9.08 -13.31 14.06
C ARG A 684 9.93 -12.17 14.57
N LEU A 685 9.50 -10.94 14.32
CA LEU A 685 10.14 -9.72 14.80
C LEU A 685 9.18 -8.95 15.69
N PHE A 686 9.57 -8.77 16.95
CA PHE A 686 8.87 -7.96 17.92
C PHE A 686 9.72 -6.75 18.30
N ALA A 687 9.16 -5.56 18.17
CA ALA A 687 9.81 -4.31 18.54
C ALA A 687 8.85 -3.42 19.32
N ARG A 688 9.11 -3.32 20.63
CA ARG A 688 8.51 -2.32 21.51
C ARG A 688 9.54 -1.23 21.73
N ILE A 689 9.39 -0.11 21.02
CA ILE A 689 10.22 1.09 21.21
C ILE A 689 9.25 2.16 21.73
N GLY A 690 9.61 2.84 22.82
CA GLY A 690 8.71 3.72 23.58
C GLY A 690 7.77 4.54 22.70
N ALA A 691 6.45 4.38 22.93
CA ALA A 691 5.43 5.05 22.13
C ALA A 691 5.36 6.54 22.49
N GLY A 692 5.24 7.40 21.47
CA GLY A 692 4.58 8.69 21.65
C GLY A 692 3.13 8.44 22.07
N ASP A 693 2.61 9.27 22.97
CA ASP A 693 1.30 9.10 23.60
C ASP A 693 0.19 8.87 22.56
N ASP A 694 -0.37 7.66 22.53
CA ASP A 694 -1.58 7.36 21.76
C ASP A 694 -2.82 7.71 22.59
N LEU A 695 -3.02 9.01 22.77
CA LEU A 695 -4.18 9.61 23.45
C LEU A 695 -5.53 9.23 22.83
N ALA A 696 -5.55 8.69 21.59
CA ALA A 696 -6.78 8.39 20.86
C ALA A 696 -7.51 7.14 21.37
N SER A 697 -6.83 6.21 22.06
CA SER A 697 -7.42 4.93 22.48
C SER A 697 -8.15 4.97 23.83
N GLY A 698 -8.00 6.04 24.62
CA GLY A 698 -8.57 6.16 25.96
C GLY A 698 -8.05 5.12 26.98
N ALA A 699 -7.11 4.25 26.59
CA ALA A 699 -6.51 3.24 27.46
C ALA A 699 -5.28 3.79 28.19
N SER A 700 -5.03 3.31 29.42
CA SER A 700 -3.80 3.63 30.15
C SER A 700 -2.58 3.19 29.34
N THR A 701 -1.59 4.06 29.19
CA THR A 701 -0.34 3.79 28.46
C THR A 701 0.36 2.52 28.97
N PHE A 702 0.29 2.28 30.28
CA PHE A 702 0.83 1.08 30.91
C PHE A 702 0.05 -0.19 30.54
N LEU A 703 -1.28 -0.14 30.41
CA LEU A 703 -2.07 -1.31 30.01
C LEU A 703 -1.76 -1.71 28.56
N VAL A 704 -1.63 -0.74 27.66
CA VAL A 704 -1.21 -0.96 26.27
C VAL A 704 0.19 -1.57 26.23
N GLU A 705 1.10 -1.07 27.05
CA GLU A 705 2.46 -1.60 27.21
C GLU A 705 2.46 -3.07 27.68
N MET A 706 1.65 -3.40 28.68
CA MET A 706 1.54 -4.77 29.20
C MET A 706 0.86 -5.71 28.21
N ALA A 707 -0.14 -5.26 27.46
CA ALA A 707 -0.77 -6.06 26.41
C ALA A 707 0.22 -6.41 25.29
N GLN A 708 1.06 -5.46 24.87
CA GLN A 708 2.12 -5.70 23.89
C GLN A 708 3.19 -6.64 24.45
N THR A 709 3.62 -6.44 25.70
CA THR A 709 4.60 -7.31 26.36
C THR A 709 4.07 -8.74 26.47
N ALA A 710 2.85 -8.93 26.95
CA ALA A 710 2.21 -10.26 27.05
C ALA A 710 2.18 -10.98 25.70
N ARG A 711 1.88 -10.23 24.63
CA ARG A 711 1.87 -10.78 23.29
C ARG A 711 3.25 -11.25 22.82
N ILE A 712 4.30 -10.49 23.09
CA ILE A 712 5.68 -10.89 22.81
C ILE A 712 6.00 -12.19 23.56
N LEU A 713 5.70 -12.25 24.85
CA LEU A 713 5.98 -13.42 25.69
C LEU A 713 5.25 -14.68 25.23
N ASN A 714 4.01 -14.54 24.77
CA ASN A 714 3.15 -15.65 24.34
C ASN A 714 3.45 -16.14 22.92
N ARG A 715 4.05 -15.29 22.06
CA ARG A 715 4.27 -15.60 20.64
C ARG A 715 5.73 -15.69 20.24
N ALA A 716 6.68 -15.34 21.08
CA ALA A 716 8.09 -15.52 20.77
C ALA A 716 8.43 -17.01 20.58
N THR A 717 9.17 -17.30 19.52
CA THR A 717 9.76 -18.61 19.21
C THR A 717 11.28 -18.54 19.42
N PRO A 718 12.01 -19.67 19.44
CA PRO A 718 13.46 -19.64 19.50
C PRO A 718 14.14 -18.87 18.36
N ARG A 719 13.51 -18.81 17.18
CA ARG A 719 14.03 -18.06 16.03
C ARG A 719 13.61 -16.58 16.03
N SER A 720 12.80 -16.14 16.98
CA SER A 720 12.35 -14.75 17.04
C SER A 720 13.48 -13.77 17.37
N LEU A 721 13.33 -12.52 16.92
CA LEU A 721 14.11 -11.38 17.36
C LEU A 721 13.20 -10.45 18.16
N VAL A 722 13.53 -10.24 19.43
CA VAL A 722 12.76 -9.42 20.37
C VAL A 722 13.53 -8.17 20.74
N ILE A 723 12.89 -7.02 20.62
CA ILE A 723 13.40 -5.71 21.02
C ILE A 723 12.44 -5.11 22.03
N LEU A 724 12.97 -4.80 23.20
CA LEU A 724 12.25 -4.16 24.30
C LEU A 724 13.00 -2.90 24.73
N ASP A 725 12.34 -1.75 24.68
CA ASP A 725 12.89 -0.46 25.11
C ASP A 725 12.09 0.07 26.31
N GLU A 726 12.74 0.13 27.47
CA GLU A 726 12.26 0.76 28.70
C GLU A 726 10.92 0.22 29.25
N VAL A 727 10.75 -1.11 29.18
CA VAL A 727 9.60 -1.81 29.77
C VAL A 727 9.50 -1.55 31.27
N GLY A 728 8.28 -1.34 31.76
CA GLY A 728 7.93 -1.09 33.15
C GLY A 728 8.01 0.39 33.55
N ARG A 729 8.09 1.34 32.61
CA ARG A 729 8.19 2.78 32.93
C ARG A 729 6.87 3.39 33.43
N GLY A 730 5.72 2.88 32.98
CA GLY A 730 4.41 3.48 33.25
C GLY A 730 3.82 3.24 34.66
N THR A 731 4.59 2.69 35.61
CA THR A 731 4.11 2.29 36.94
C THR A 731 5.14 2.63 38.03
N SER A 732 4.88 2.21 39.28
CA SER A 732 5.82 2.38 40.39
C SER A 732 7.18 1.77 40.05
N THR A 733 8.28 2.39 40.51
CA THR A 733 9.64 1.96 40.15
C THR A 733 9.93 0.51 40.53
N PHE A 734 9.38 0.04 41.66
CA PHE A 734 9.57 -1.34 42.11
C PHE A 734 8.71 -2.34 41.34
N ASP A 735 7.45 -2.01 41.05
CA ASP A 735 6.59 -2.88 40.23
C ASP A 735 7.14 -2.98 38.80
N GLY A 736 7.58 -1.85 38.23
CA GLY A 736 8.19 -1.78 36.91
C GLY A 736 9.46 -2.61 36.81
N LEU A 737 10.36 -2.50 37.80
CA LEU A 737 11.56 -3.32 37.89
C LEU A 737 11.23 -4.82 38.01
N ALA A 738 10.29 -5.18 38.89
CA ALA A 738 9.90 -6.58 39.09
C ALA A 738 9.33 -7.21 37.81
N ILE A 739 8.46 -6.49 37.10
CA ILE A 739 7.92 -6.93 35.81
C ILE A 739 9.03 -7.06 34.77
N ALA A 740 9.90 -6.06 34.65
CA ALA A 740 11.01 -6.09 33.68
C ALA A 740 11.96 -7.27 33.96
N GLN A 741 12.24 -7.57 35.22
CA GLN A 741 13.04 -8.74 35.61
C GLN A 741 12.35 -10.04 35.22
N ALA A 742 11.05 -10.19 35.52
CA ALA A 742 10.28 -11.39 35.17
C ALA A 742 10.20 -11.60 33.63
N VAL A 743 10.09 -10.52 32.85
CA VAL A 743 10.13 -10.56 31.38
C VAL A 743 11.48 -11.07 30.87
N VAL A 744 12.59 -10.58 31.45
CA VAL A 744 13.95 -11.04 31.14
C VAL A 744 14.09 -12.53 31.43
N GLU A 745 13.66 -12.99 32.62
CA GLU A 745 13.70 -14.40 33.02
C GLU A 745 12.88 -15.29 32.09
N TRP A 746 11.68 -14.85 31.69
CA TRP A 746 10.82 -15.61 30.78
C TRP A 746 11.43 -15.75 29.39
N LEU A 747 11.84 -14.65 28.76
CA LEU A 747 12.41 -14.67 27.39
C LEU A 747 13.73 -15.44 27.33
N HIS A 748 14.53 -15.35 28.39
CA HIS A 748 15.75 -16.11 28.53
C HIS A 748 15.51 -17.62 28.67
N GLY A 749 14.53 -18.01 29.50
CA GLY A 749 14.29 -19.40 29.88
C GLY A 749 13.45 -20.19 28.89
N VAL A 750 12.33 -19.62 28.40
CA VAL A 750 11.32 -20.37 27.64
C VAL A 750 11.62 -20.36 26.13
N PRO A 751 11.60 -19.22 25.41
CA PRO A 751 11.92 -19.23 23.99
C PRO A 751 13.43 -19.25 23.74
N GLY A 752 14.27 -18.73 24.64
CA GLY A 752 15.72 -18.67 24.43
C GLY A 752 16.12 -17.86 23.19
N CYS A 753 15.25 -16.93 22.78
CA CYS A 753 15.35 -16.19 21.52
C CYS A 753 16.33 -15.02 21.60
N ARG A 754 16.69 -14.47 20.44
CA ARG A 754 17.57 -13.30 20.36
C ARG A 754 16.84 -12.08 20.91
N THR A 755 17.36 -11.51 22.00
CA THR A 755 16.70 -10.39 22.69
C THR A 755 17.64 -9.21 22.90
N LEU A 756 17.17 -8.01 22.54
CA LEU A 756 17.77 -6.72 22.88
C LEU A 756 16.88 -6.00 23.88
N PHE A 757 17.34 -5.86 25.11
CA PHE A 757 16.57 -5.28 26.21
C PHE A 757 17.23 -3.98 26.66
N ALA A 758 16.75 -2.84 26.16
CA ALA A 758 17.18 -1.53 26.62
C ALA A 758 16.41 -1.13 27.89
N THR A 759 17.14 -0.71 28.93
CA THR A 759 16.53 -0.39 30.23
C THR A 759 17.19 0.81 30.90
N HIS A 760 16.41 1.49 31.73
CA HIS A 760 16.89 2.51 32.67
C HIS A 760 17.12 1.94 34.08
N TYR A 761 16.68 0.70 34.33
CA TYR A 761 16.87 0.01 35.60
C TYR A 761 18.27 -0.62 35.69
N LEU A 762 19.19 0.07 36.37
CA LEU A 762 20.57 -0.44 36.57
C LEU A 762 20.60 -1.74 37.38
N GLN A 763 19.59 -2.00 38.20
CA GLN A 763 19.45 -3.22 38.99
C GLN A 763 19.37 -4.48 38.11
N LEU A 764 18.85 -4.37 36.88
CA LEU A 764 18.79 -5.49 35.94
C LEU A 764 20.18 -5.93 35.46
N ALA A 765 21.23 -5.12 35.62
CA ALA A 765 22.59 -5.54 35.30
C ALA A 765 23.03 -6.78 36.10
N ALA A 766 22.46 -7.02 37.29
CA ALA A 766 22.72 -8.21 38.08
C ALA A 766 22.29 -9.52 37.40
N MET A 767 21.45 -9.45 36.36
CA MET A 767 20.96 -10.59 35.59
C MET A 767 22.01 -11.21 34.66
N GLU A 768 23.16 -10.57 34.46
CA GLU A 768 24.32 -11.17 33.76
C GLU A 768 24.86 -12.44 34.44
N LYS A 769 24.42 -12.72 35.68
CA LYS A 769 24.65 -14.01 36.35
C LYS A 769 23.92 -15.16 35.66
N LEU A 770 22.86 -14.89 34.90
CA LEU A 770 22.18 -15.89 34.08
C LEU A 770 23.07 -16.21 32.86
N PRO A 771 23.32 -17.49 32.54
CA PRO A 771 24.14 -17.84 31.40
C PRO A 771 23.54 -17.22 30.13
N GLY A 772 24.32 -16.73 29.17
CA GLY A 772 23.81 -16.18 27.91
C GLY A 772 23.05 -14.85 28.00
N VAL A 773 23.05 -14.20 29.17
CA VAL A 773 22.71 -12.78 29.31
C VAL A 773 24.04 -12.01 29.44
N ALA A 774 24.20 -10.92 28.68
CA ALA A 774 25.37 -10.05 28.79
C ALA A 774 24.97 -8.59 28.91
N ASN A 775 25.76 -7.82 29.65
CA ASN A 775 25.56 -6.38 29.79
C ASN A 775 26.33 -5.61 28.72
N VAL A 776 25.67 -4.62 28.13
CA VAL A 776 26.30 -3.61 27.29
C VAL A 776 25.84 -2.22 27.71
N GLN A 777 26.71 -1.23 27.51
CA GLN A 777 26.43 0.16 27.83
C GLN A 777 26.75 1.07 26.66
N VAL A 778 26.02 2.18 26.59
CA VAL A 778 26.33 3.25 25.65
C VAL A 778 27.26 4.26 26.30
N LEU A 779 28.44 4.46 25.69
CA LEU A 779 29.52 5.26 26.25
C LEU A 779 29.19 6.76 26.27
N VAL A 780 29.58 7.39 27.38
CA VAL A 780 29.43 8.83 27.62
C VAL A 780 30.77 9.35 28.13
N LYS A 781 31.23 10.48 27.60
CA LYS A 781 32.45 11.14 28.06
C LYS A 781 32.11 12.52 28.62
N GLN A 782 32.65 12.84 29.79
CA GLN A 782 32.60 14.20 30.33
C GLN A 782 33.82 14.97 29.82
N HIS A 783 33.60 16.14 29.23
CA HIS A 783 34.64 17.04 28.77
C HIS A 783 34.24 18.48 29.11
N ASN A 784 35.08 19.21 29.86
CA ASN A 784 34.83 20.59 30.30
C ASN A 784 33.43 20.79 30.93
N ASP A 785 33.04 19.91 31.87
CA ASP A 785 31.71 19.90 32.51
C ASP A 785 30.50 19.71 31.59
N GLN A 786 30.72 19.37 30.31
CA GLN A 786 29.69 18.98 29.36
C GLN A 786 29.74 17.46 29.12
N LEU A 787 28.56 16.83 29.01
CA LEU A 787 28.46 15.44 28.59
C LEU A 787 28.45 15.37 27.07
N VAL A 788 29.34 14.55 26.53
CA VAL A 788 29.38 14.18 25.11
C VAL A 788 28.94 12.73 25.00
N PHE A 789 27.85 12.51 24.27
CA PHE A 789 27.37 11.16 23.95
C PHE A 789 28.19 10.62 22.79
N LEU A 790 28.92 9.51 23.02
CA LEU A 790 29.78 8.93 22.00
C LEU A 790 29.03 8.04 21.01
N HIS A 791 27.76 7.69 21.32
CA HIS A 791 26.92 6.79 20.52
C HIS A 791 27.55 5.42 20.23
N GLN A 792 28.56 5.05 21.01
CA GLN A 792 29.31 3.80 20.91
C GLN A 792 28.85 2.83 22.00
N VAL A 793 28.54 1.60 21.61
CA VAL A 793 28.16 0.51 22.51
C VAL A 793 29.41 -0.27 22.89
N ALA A 794 29.59 -0.52 24.18
CA ALA A 794 30.71 -1.29 24.72
C ALA A 794 30.22 -2.32 25.76
N PRO A 795 30.96 -3.42 25.99
CA PRO A 795 30.64 -4.38 27.04
C PRO A 795 30.63 -3.75 28.43
N GLY A 796 29.80 -4.32 29.32
CA GLY A 796 29.65 -3.89 30.71
C GLY A 796 28.36 -3.12 30.98
N ALA A 797 28.00 -2.99 32.25
CA ALA A 797 26.84 -2.20 32.69
C ALA A 797 27.25 -0.76 33.02
N ALA A 798 26.32 0.19 32.88
CA ALA A 798 26.55 1.57 33.30
C ALA A 798 26.56 1.70 34.84
N ASP A 799 27.60 2.35 35.36
CA ASP A 799 27.83 2.46 36.81
C ASP A 799 26.99 3.57 37.47
N LYS A 800 26.48 4.53 36.68
CA LYS A 800 25.78 5.73 37.16
C LYS A 800 24.66 6.14 36.22
N SER A 801 23.58 6.68 36.79
CA SER A 801 22.55 7.37 36.01
C SER A 801 22.97 8.82 35.75
N TRP A 802 22.80 9.29 34.52
CA TRP A 802 23.18 10.65 34.12
C TRP A 802 22.01 11.65 34.16
N GLY A 803 20.85 11.26 34.69
CA GLY A 803 19.61 12.06 34.64
C GLY A 803 19.76 13.47 35.22
N VAL A 804 20.40 13.58 36.40
CA VAL A 804 20.64 14.88 37.05
C VAL A 804 21.62 15.77 36.26
N HIS A 805 22.56 15.17 35.52
CA HIS A 805 23.47 15.90 34.65
C HIS A 805 22.79 16.34 33.33
N VAL A 806 21.89 15.52 32.78
CA VAL A 806 21.06 15.89 31.63
C VAL A 806 20.13 17.06 31.98
N ALA A 807 19.56 17.08 33.20
CA ALA A 807 18.77 18.21 33.69
C ALA A 807 19.57 19.53 33.68
N ARG A 808 20.86 19.48 34.09
CA ARG A 808 21.76 20.63 34.02
C ARG A 808 21.96 21.11 32.57
N LEU A 809 22.15 20.19 31.62
CA LEU A 809 22.29 20.52 30.18
C LEU A 809 21.01 21.13 29.58
N ALA A 810 19.84 20.71 30.06
CA ALA A 810 18.55 21.28 29.68
C ALA A 810 18.29 22.67 30.27
N GLY A 811 19.22 23.20 31.09
CA GLY A 811 19.10 24.53 31.70
C GLY A 811 18.34 24.57 33.03
N VAL A 812 18.17 23.43 33.71
CA VAL A 812 17.54 23.40 35.04
C VAL A 812 18.40 24.17 36.06
N PRO A 813 17.81 25.04 36.90
CA PRO A 813 18.57 25.87 37.84
C PRO A 813 19.52 25.07 38.74
N ALA A 814 20.73 25.59 38.97
CA ALA A 814 21.80 24.91 39.71
C ALA A 814 21.33 24.43 41.10
N ALA A 815 20.59 25.25 41.84
CA ALA A 815 20.05 24.89 43.15
C ALA A 815 19.13 23.65 43.13
N VAL A 816 18.37 23.45 42.04
CA VAL A 816 17.51 22.28 41.86
C VAL A 816 18.35 21.05 41.52
N VAL A 817 19.36 21.21 40.65
CA VAL A 817 20.28 20.12 40.27
C VAL A 817 21.09 19.65 41.49
N ASP A 818 21.60 20.57 42.30
CA ASP A 818 22.36 20.24 43.50
C ASP A 818 21.49 19.55 44.54
N ARG A 819 20.25 20.04 44.77
CA ARG A 819 19.29 19.34 45.62
C ARG A 819 18.94 17.94 45.10
N ALA A 820 18.79 17.78 43.79
CA ALA A 820 18.53 16.48 43.18
C ALA A 820 19.70 15.51 43.35
N ARG A 821 20.96 16.00 43.33
CA ARG A 821 22.15 15.18 43.66
C ARG A 821 22.12 14.70 45.10
N ASP A 822 21.84 15.58 46.06
CA ASP A 822 21.77 15.20 47.47
C ASP A 822 20.71 14.12 47.72
N LEU A 823 19.54 14.28 47.09
CA LEU A 823 18.45 13.29 47.17
C LEU A 823 18.82 11.96 46.51
N LEU A 824 19.51 12.00 45.37
CA LEU A 824 19.96 10.79 44.67
C LEU A 824 20.92 9.96 45.55
N VAL A 825 21.91 10.62 46.18
CA VAL A 825 22.86 9.96 47.09
C VAL A 825 22.13 9.31 48.27
N ALA A 826 21.11 9.98 48.83
CA ALA A 826 20.30 9.41 49.91
C ALA A 826 19.51 8.17 49.44
N LEU A 827 18.90 8.20 48.26
CA LEU A 827 18.13 7.09 47.70
C LEU A 827 19.00 5.88 47.34
N GLU A 828 20.19 6.10 46.76
CA GLU A 828 21.17 5.04 46.46
C GLU A 828 21.67 4.37 47.75
N SER A 829 21.85 5.12 48.83
CA SER A 829 22.24 4.56 50.13
C SER A 829 21.16 3.69 50.79
N SER A 830 19.88 3.94 50.51
CA SER A 830 18.74 3.19 51.06
C SER A 830 18.32 1.95 50.25
N SER A 831 18.87 1.74 49.05
CA SER A 831 18.40 0.74 48.08
C SER A 831 19.31 -0.50 47.94
N ALA A 832 20.27 -0.70 48.86
CA ALA A 832 21.07 -1.92 48.90
C ALA A 832 20.19 -3.16 49.22
N PRO A 833 20.34 -4.29 48.49
CA PRO A 833 19.50 -5.46 48.69
C PRO A 833 19.79 -6.14 50.04
N PRO A 834 18.78 -6.74 50.72
CA PRO A 834 19.03 -7.58 51.87
C PRO A 834 19.81 -8.84 51.45
N PRO A 835 20.65 -9.42 52.33
CA PRO A 835 21.40 -10.62 52.00
C PRO A 835 20.44 -11.80 51.72
N ALA A 836 20.80 -12.62 50.72
CA ALA A 836 19.99 -13.76 50.29
C ALA A 836 19.68 -14.72 51.46
N PRO A 837 18.45 -15.26 51.56
CA PRO A 837 18.13 -16.24 52.58
C PRO A 837 18.90 -17.54 52.31
N ARG A 838 19.62 -18.04 53.33
CA ARG A 838 20.31 -19.34 53.28
C ARG A 838 19.29 -20.46 52.96
N PRO A 839 19.64 -21.45 52.13
CA PRO A 839 18.74 -22.54 51.80
C PRO A 839 18.39 -23.32 53.07
N ARG A 840 17.08 -23.50 53.32
CA ARG A 840 16.58 -24.38 54.38
C ARG A 840 17.01 -25.80 54.07
N ARG A 841 17.85 -26.40 54.93
CA ARG A 841 18.12 -27.84 54.95
C ARG A 841 16.78 -28.57 55.07
N LYS A 842 16.49 -29.47 54.12
CA LYS A 842 15.41 -30.47 54.24
C LYS A 842 15.66 -31.27 55.52
N GLY A 843 14.59 -31.44 56.32
CA GLY A 843 14.64 -32.09 57.62
C GLY A 843 15.23 -33.50 57.56
N GLU A 844 16.20 -33.74 58.43
CA GLU A 844 16.61 -35.08 58.84
C GLU A 844 15.47 -35.70 59.65
N THR A 845 15.09 -36.90 59.24
CA THR A 845 14.23 -37.83 59.98
C THR A 845 14.81 -38.10 61.36
N ALA A 846 14.02 -37.79 62.40
CA ALA A 846 14.34 -38.10 63.78
C ALA A 846 14.45 -39.63 63.99
N GLN A 847 15.66 -40.11 64.19
CA GLN A 847 15.94 -41.43 64.75
C GLN A 847 15.96 -41.28 66.28
N LYS A 848 15.02 -41.93 66.96
CA LYS A 848 15.04 -42.06 68.43
C LYS A 848 16.23 -42.93 68.83
N SER A 849 17.10 -42.43 69.70
CA SER A 849 17.98 -43.24 70.54
C SER A 849 17.44 -43.20 71.97
N LEU A 850 17.26 -44.40 72.53
CA LEU A 850 17.05 -44.62 73.95
C LEU A 850 18.37 -44.34 74.69
N PHE A 851 18.26 -43.71 75.88
CA PHE A 851 19.34 -43.32 76.80
C PHE A 851 20.28 -42.27 76.17
N ASP A 852 20.02 -40.96 76.35
CA ASP A 852 20.17 -40.16 77.58
C ASP A 852 19.45 -38.80 77.43
#